data_AF-A0A420YYP5-F1
#
_entry.id   AF-A0A420YYP5-F1
#
_cell.length_a   1.000
_cell.length_b   1.000
_cell.length_c   1.000
_cell.angle_alpha   90.00
_cell.angle_beta   90.00
_cell.angle_gamma   90.00
#
_symmetry.space_group_name_H-M   'P 1'
#
loop_
_entity.id
_entity.type
_entity.pdbx_description
1 polymer ?
#
loop_
_entity_poly.entity_id
_entity_poly.type
_entity_poly.pdbx_seq_one_letter_code
_entity_poly.pdbx_strand_id
1 'polypeptide(L)'
;MEIPLKRTRLTRPISTVEEDYMNTTSITLTDRQQRALFMLPKEIQSSVHLLGEGGEGVVFATDDKVYKVYDLLKEKDYWRIKRSLGKAHGVRCIYPVESFKQVGSIYLMVYPYETSTPATDISTTEWQDILAELWVAGLIAFDVKPSNFIRTQHGVKLIDYNLYPHTDNHFLNMCVRAFVYDKYRGRDDEYLRKLARSAINQFDLPELKGVQEFVNGVYLRAIYLSSQTGIQKLEKASVIGKTLSIPFSKLGNLELRFFQELHKGRYLTEGCVRELSLGTQGYLTPQKVILGYHNVTPFRESVSLVIKTCAQDCNNIYVNVCHIIRQLSSPHLFNEYILAIDTRTDDFLRQFTEDASWEKLLQESDRLIQNGVIDKYIILPEDEVADVNERWFGIASSCTHSQHKAPVTSQLYLFEQAKSKYILQMDSDVLIGRDDLMHDYLEDMVRELEEHPSVVSVGFNIYQDKGIEFKPYFGYEDGGFAPEVRMGLFDRERMYAMRPLYNQVLDKGWEYTWFRTMHLRQKELKMSSIRGGDRRTFYIHPQNYRKSVSDIWLTILDRVEQGYIPDCQYGGFDCMGSYYDWCIPRREEPYVFVCTVRNVDYDRFLRMFASLLSQDDDRWGMVLIDDASDNGLSLFIEYLTKPFKDKVTLIRNRVRGGGLYNHYKAIHYFVKNPNTVIITLDGDDALLGDKVLSLIANRYEEHFADVVIGRIYQNYRLQPHYRYPANFVSPRTTGGNVWQHTRSFRKYLFDSLDAKDLKKVPNDGNISKIVTKSQWIESSADFAFMVPIVEMSHKPNQLEQFTYYYDRDIENYTDEVQREKEDNIAYILNRPIKNPNNVHIGRKTFTPNLNKIEIDITYACNLGCEACNRSCPQAPTTEHLELSDIKRFIEDSIHLGKQWEFINILGGEPTLHPELSKIVSCIIEEYIRPYSPQTQIQIVSNGYTEHSRALLQKLQDIYPELWIDRSSFKTTNKVEYFSPFNDAPIDDPQFIKADYSKGCWVTSFCGIGLNRYGYYACSVCGGIDRVLGDKRCAIEKLSDITEEKLKKQLEYFCRLCGNFKDYDHNQGLFIPRAEKAPLNHNKISPSWKKIYDDYKQRQKQN
;
A
#
# COMPACT_ATOMS: atom_id res chain seq x y z
N MET A 1 73.29 -7.72 -44.14
CA MET A 1 73.55 -9.17 -44.20
C MET A 1 72.41 -9.78 -44.99
N GLU A 2 72.49 -9.64 -46.32
CA GLU A 2 73.03 -10.66 -47.24
C GLU A 2 72.16 -11.94 -47.21
N ILE A 3 71.13 -12.08 -48.06
CA ILE A 3 71.14 -12.48 -49.50
C ILE A 3 71.37 -14.01 -49.64
N PRO A 4 70.74 -14.79 -50.56
CA PRO A 4 69.45 -14.61 -51.27
C PRO A 4 68.81 -15.90 -51.95
N LEU A 5 67.84 -15.65 -52.86
CA LEU A 5 67.47 -16.41 -54.11
C LEU A 5 66.74 -17.77 -53.93
N LYS A 6 65.76 -18.19 -54.75
CA LYS A 6 65.15 -17.76 -56.02
C LYS A 6 63.83 -18.59 -56.17
N ARG A 7 62.66 -18.00 -56.49
CA ARG A 7 62.04 -17.90 -57.84
C ARG A 7 62.09 -19.23 -58.63
N THR A 8 61.03 -19.77 -59.24
CA THR A 8 60.01 -19.19 -60.16
C THR A 8 59.09 -20.37 -60.60
N ARG A 9 57.82 -20.30 -61.03
CA ARG A 9 57.09 -19.53 -62.07
C ARG A 9 55.60 -19.90 -61.90
N LEU A 10 54.64 -18.99 -61.76
CA LEU A 10 53.86 -18.34 -62.83
C LEU A 10 53.38 -19.27 -63.97
N THR A 11 52.07 -19.58 -63.96
CA THR A 11 51.14 -19.43 -65.09
C THR A 11 49.69 -19.29 -64.56
N ARG A 12 49.08 -18.12 -64.77
CA ARG A 12 47.62 -17.90 -64.99
C ARG A 12 47.43 -17.92 -66.54
N PRO A 13 46.22 -17.91 -67.17
CA PRO A 13 44.88 -17.54 -66.65
C PRO A 13 43.66 -18.34 -67.19
N ILE A 14 42.50 -18.10 -66.55
CA ILE A 14 41.12 -17.91 -67.09
C ILE A 14 40.67 -18.76 -68.30
N SER A 15 39.62 -19.57 -68.13
CA SER A 15 38.31 -19.36 -68.80
C SER A 15 37.24 -20.36 -68.32
N THR A 16 36.03 -19.84 -68.30
CA THR A 16 34.70 -20.40 -67.98
C THR A 16 34.27 -21.52 -68.93
N VAL A 17 33.59 -22.55 -68.40
CA VAL A 17 32.52 -23.28 -69.12
C VAL A 17 31.45 -23.69 -68.09
N GLU A 18 30.20 -23.40 -68.44
CA GLU A 18 28.94 -23.77 -67.82
C GLU A 18 28.67 -25.28 -67.88
N GLU A 19 27.59 -25.69 -67.18
CA GLU A 19 26.81 -26.91 -67.42
C GLU A 19 27.53 -28.26 -67.29
N ASP A 20 27.21 -28.97 -66.21
CA ASP A 20 26.83 -30.37 -66.41
C ASP A 20 25.66 -30.76 -65.49
N TYR A 21 24.58 -31.07 -66.19
CA TYR A 21 23.31 -31.59 -65.71
C TYR A 21 23.51 -33.01 -65.13
N MET A 22 22.68 -33.33 -64.14
CA MET A 22 22.17 -34.66 -63.82
C MET A 22 23.09 -35.86 -64.07
N ASN A 23 23.74 -36.33 -62.99
CA ASN A 23 24.03 -37.75 -62.84
C ASN A 23 23.27 -38.31 -61.63
N THR A 24 22.19 -39.02 -61.94
CA THR A 24 21.49 -39.94 -61.04
C THR A 24 22.41 -41.10 -60.66
N THR A 25 23.12 -40.97 -59.54
CA THR A 25 23.63 -42.12 -58.82
C THR A 25 22.45 -42.81 -58.15
N SER A 26 22.06 -43.98 -58.65
CA SER A 26 21.20 -44.93 -57.95
C SER A 26 21.84 -45.27 -56.59
N ILE A 27 21.45 -44.56 -55.54
CA ILE A 27 21.81 -44.90 -54.16
C ILE A 27 21.11 -46.21 -53.84
N THR A 28 21.86 -47.31 -53.72
CA THR A 28 21.32 -48.58 -53.25
C THR A 28 20.90 -48.40 -51.80
N LEU A 29 19.59 -48.24 -51.57
CA LEU A 29 19.01 -48.13 -50.23
C LEU A 29 19.36 -49.37 -49.41
N THR A 30 19.70 -49.19 -48.12
CA THR A 30 19.91 -50.30 -47.18
C THR A 30 18.63 -51.11 -47.00
N ASP A 31 18.72 -52.37 -46.54
CA ASP A 31 17.53 -53.20 -46.24
C ASP A 31 16.54 -52.50 -45.30
N ARG A 32 17.05 -51.72 -44.34
CA ARG A 32 16.22 -50.93 -43.41
C ARG A 32 15.49 -49.80 -44.15
N GLN A 33 16.19 -49.07 -45.01
CA GLN A 33 15.61 -47.99 -45.81
C GLN A 33 14.60 -48.51 -46.83
N GLN A 34 14.86 -49.64 -47.49
CA GLN A 34 13.90 -50.26 -48.40
C GLN A 34 12.62 -50.69 -47.66
N ARG A 35 12.74 -51.33 -46.50
CA ARG A 35 11.59 -51.66 -45.65
C ARG A 35 10.80 -50.43 -45.24
N ALA A 36 11.48 -49.34 -44.89
CA ALA A 36 10.82 -48.09 -44.53
C ALA A 36 10.12 -47.42 -45.73
N LEU A 37 10.72 -47.46 -46.92
CA LEU A 37 10.14 -46.93 -48.16
C LEU A 37 8.83 -47.65 -48.50
N PHE A 38 8.77 -48.97 -48.38
CA PHE A 38 7.55 -49.76 -48.65
C PHE A 38 6.39 -49.45 -47.70
N MET A 39 6.65 -48.81 -46.56
CA MET A 39 5.63 -48.41 -45.60
C MET A 39 5.02 -47.02 -45.89
N LEU A 40 5.60 -46.28 -46.83
CA LEU A 40 5.01 -45.03 -47.31
C LEU A 40 3.81 -45.30 -48.23
N PRO A 41 2.87 -44.35 -48.38
CA PRO A 41 1.80 -44.44 -49.38
C PRO A 41 2.36 -44.76 -50.78
N LYS A 42 1.75 -45.70 -51.50
CA LYS A 42 2.26 -46.19 -52.79
C LYS A 42 2.42 -45.07 -53.82
N GLU A 43 1.57 -44.05 -53.72
CA GLU A 43 1.51 -42.90 -54.62
C GLU A 43 2.76 -42.02 -54.55
N ILE A 44 3.52 -42.07 -53.44
CA ILE A 44 4.70 -41.23 -53.23
C ILE A 44 6.02 -41.99 -53.26
N GLN A 45 6.00 -43.33 -53.21
CA GLN A 45 7.23 -44.15 -53.11
C GLN A 45 8.23 -43.90 -54.25
N SER A 46 7.75 -43.53 -55.44
CA SER A 46 8.59 -43.24 -56.62
C SER A 46 9.09 -41.79 -56.68
N SER A 47 8.53 -40.88 -55.88
CA SER A 47 8.83 -39.44 -55.91
C SER A 47 9.54 -38.95 -54.64
N VAL A 48 9.70 -39.80 -53.63
CA VAL A 48 10.44 -39.46 -52.42
C VAL A 48 11.94 -39.67 -52.59
N HIS A 49 12.74 -38.80 -51.98
CA HIS A 49 14.17 -38.99 -51.80
C HIS A 49 14.50 -39.21 -50.32
N LEU A 50 15.58 -39.95 -50.05
CA LEU A 50 16.05 -40.21 -48.69
C LEU A 50 16.74 -38.96 -48.14
N LEU A 51 16.27 -38.45 -47.00
CA LEU A 51 16.94 -37.36 -46.26
C LEU A 51 17.96 -37.88 -45.25
N GLY A 52 17.73 -39.07 -44.70
CA GLY A 52 18.67 -39.72 -43.80
C GLY A 52 18.05 -40.84 -42.98
N GLU A 53 18.86 -41.51 -42.17
CA GLU A 53 18.43 -42.51 -41.20
C GLU A 53 19.03 -42.22 -39.82
N GLY A 54 18.26 -42.50 -38.77
CA GLY A 54 18.69 -42.36 -37.38
C GLY A 54 18.40 -43.60 -36.55
N GLY A 55 18.66 -43.53 -35.25
CA GLY A 55 18.38 -44.63 -34.33
C GLY A 55 16.90 -45.00 -34.26
N GLU A 56 16.01 -44.04 -34.41
CA GLU A 56 14.56 -44.21 -34.19
C GLU A 56 13.73 -44.40 -35.47
N GLY A 57 14.31 -44.17 -36.65
CA GLY A 57 13.57 -44.23 -37.92
C GLY A 57 14.35 -43.78 -39.15
N VAL A 58 13.69 -43.89 -40.32
CA VAL A 58 14.19 -43.46 -41.63
C VAL A 58 13.36 -42.28 -42.14
N VAL A 59 13.99 -41.28 -42.72
CA VAL A 59 13.36 -40.02 -43.12
C VAL A 59 13.43 -39.86 -44.65
N PHE A 60 12.27 -39.67 -45.26
CA PHE A 60 12.13 -39.39 -46.69
C PHE A 60 11.49 -38.01 -46.90
N ALA A 61 11.64 -37.41 -48.08
CA ALA A 61 10.92 -36.20 -48.44
C ALA A 61 10.45 -36.19 -49.90
N THR A 62 9.31 -35.55 -50.13
CA THR A 62 8.88 -35.01 -51.43
C THR A 62 9.27 -33.53 -51.50
N ASP A 63 8.96 -32.86 -52.61
CA ASP A 63 9.23 -31.42 -52.80
C ASP A 63 8.53 -30.54 -51.74
N ASP A 64 7.47 -31.03 -51.09
CA ASP A 64 6.63 -30.28 -50.16
C ASP A 64 6.54 -30.88 -48.74
N LYS A 65 6.89 -32.17 -48.54
CA LYS A 65 6.67 -32.88 -47.27
C LYS A 65 7.80 -33.80 -46.86
N VAL A 66 7.98 -33.93 -45.55
CA VAL A 66 8.84 -34.92 -44.91
C VAL A 66 8.00 -36.06 -44.35
N TYR A 67 8.47 -37.28 -44.57
CA TYR A 67 7.90 -38.54 -44.10
C TYR A 67 8.92 -39.24 -43.19
N LYS A 68 8.72 -39.15 -41.88
CA LYS A 68 9.56 -39.83 -40.88
C LYS A 68 8.90 -41.15 -40.47
N VAL A 69 9.55 -42.25 -40.86
CA VAL A 69 9.13 -43.63 -40.66
C VAL A 69 9.79 -44.17 -39.39
N TYR A 70 9.03 -44.26 -38.31
CA TYR A 70 9.49 -44.79 -37.02
C TYR A 70 9.32 -46.30 -36.96
N ASP A 71 10.39 -47.04 -37.28
CA ASP A 71 10.42 -48.50 -37.36
C ASP A 71 10.78 -49.19 -36.03
N LEU A 72 11.24 -48.44 -35.03
CA LEU A 72 11.66 -48.95 -33.71
C LEU A 72 10.94 -48.27 -32.52
N LEU A 73 9.92 -47.45 -32.78
CA LEU A 73 9.20 -46.71 -31.74
C LEU A 73 8.20 -47.59 -30.98
N LYS A 74 8.26 -47.56 -29.65
CA LYS A 74 7.32 -48.29 -28.79
C LYS A 74 6.00 -47.54 -28.67
N GLU A 75 4.90 -48.26 -28.47
CA GLU A 75 3.55 -47.68 -28.37
C GLU A 75 3.43 -46.60 -27.27
N LYS A 76 4.03 -46.84 -26.09
CA LYS A 76 4.06 -45.83 -25.01
C LYS A 76 4.72 -44.51 -25.44
N ASP A 77 5.75 -44.59 -26.28
CA ASP A 77 6.51 -43.43 -26.74
C ASP A 77 5.75 -42.71 -27.85
N TYR A 78 5.06 -43.44 -28.73
CA TYR A 78 4.11 -42.88 -29.68
C TYR A 78 3.05 -42.02 -28.97
N TRP A 79 2.35 -42.56 -27.97
CA TRP A 79 1.30 -41.81 -27.26
C TRP A 79 1.84 -40.60 -26.51
N ARG A 80 3.03 -40.71 -25.92
CA ARG A 80 3.71 -39.58 -25.28
C ARG A 80 4.04 -38.49 -26.29
N ILE A 81 4.73 -38.83 -27.39
CA ILE A 81 5.12 -37.86 -28.42
C ILE A 81 3.88 -37.23 -29.04
N LYS A 82 2.86 -38.02 -29.35
CA LYS A 82 1.58 -37.52 -29.89
C LYS A 82 0.92 -36.51 -28.95
N ARG A 83 0.92 -36.77 -27.63
CA ARG A 83 0.41 -35.81 -26.63
C ARG A 83 1.25 -34.54 -26.56
N SER A 84 2.59 -34.67 -26.60
CA SER A 84 3.52 -33.53 -26.61
C SER A 84 3.34 -32.65 -27.85
N LEU A 85 3.16 -33.26 -29.04
CA LEU A 85 2.90 -32.55 -30.29
C LEU A 85 1.59 -31.74 -30.23
N GLY A 86 0.58 -32.24 -29.50
CA GLY A 86 -0.64 -31.47 -29.23
C GLY A 86 -0.41 -30.18 -28.45
N LYS A 87 0.67 -30.09 -27.65
CA LYS A 87 1.09 -28.87 -26.94
C LYS A 87 2.07 -28.01 -27.73
N ALA A 88 2.74 -28.57 -28.73
CA ALA A 88 3.74 -27.88 -29.54
C ALA A 88 3.12 -26.96 -30.62
N HIS A 89 1.79 -26.84 -30.66
CA HIS A 89 1.11 -25.98 -31.63
C HIS A 89 1.54 -24.52 -31.45
N GLY A 90 2.13 -23.93 -32.49
CA GLY A 90 2.65 -22.56 -32.47
C GLY A 90 4.09 -22.41 -31.96
N VAL A 91 4.75 -23.48 -31.52
CA VAL A 91 6.19 -23.46 -31.20
C VAL A 91 6.99 -23.32 -32.49
N ARG A 92 7.74 -22.22 -32.66
CA ARG A 92 8.40 -21.91 -33.94
C ARG A 92 9.50 -22.90 -34.28
N CYS A 93 10.22 -23.41 -33.27
CA CYS A 93 11.26 -24.40 -33.49
C CYS A 93 10.72 -25.82 -33.80
N ILE A 94 9.41 -26.09 -33.73
CA ILE A 94 8.80 -27.38 -34.05
C ILE A 94 7.95 -27.24 -35.31
N TYR A 95 8.06 -28.18 -36.26
CA TYR A 95 7.18 -28.17 -37.42
C TYR A 95 5.72 -28.46 -37.02
N PRO A 96 4.73 -27.83 -37.67
CA PRO A 96 3.34 -28.23 -37.52
C PRO A 96 3.15 -29.63 -38.11
N VAL A 97 3.13 -30.65 -37.25
CA VAL A 97 2.96 -32.04 -37.68
C VAL A 97 1.56 -32.24 -38.25
N GLU A 98 1.48 -32.51 -39.56
CA GLU A 98 0.23 -32.71 -40.29
C GLU A 98 -0.44 -34.03 -39.92
N SER A 99 0.35 -35.09 -39.74
CA SER A 99 -0.16 -36.37 -39.28
C SER A 99 0.89 -37.17 -38.52
N PHE A 100 0.45 -37.87 -37.48
CA PHE A 100 1.26 -38.88 -36.79
C PHE A 100 0.37 -40.07 -36.44
N LYS A 101 0.51 -41.14 -37.22
CA LYS A 101 -0.39 -42.30 -37.18
C LYS A 101 0.35 -43.62 -37.30
N GLN A 102 -0.28 -44.68 -36.82
CA GLN A 102 0.21 -46.04 -37.00
C GLN A 102 -0.07 -46.52 -38.43
N VAL A 103 0.91 -47.17 -39.05
CA VAL A 103 0.80 -47.81 -40.37
C VAL A 103 1.38 -49.22 -40.24
N GLY A 104 0.52 -50.24 -40.21
CA GLY A 104 0.95 -51.60 -39.89
C GLY A 104 1.54 -51.70 -38.48
N SER A 105 2.76 -52.23 -38.37
CA SER A 105 3.50 -52.37 -37.09
C SER A 105 4.39 -51.18 -36.73
N ILE A 106 4.35 -50.10 -37.51
CA ILE A 106 5.24 -48.93 -37.35
C ILE A 106 4.43 -47.63 -37.26
N TYR A 107 5.11 -46.50 -37.05
CA TYR A 107 4.47 -45.18 -36.99
C TYR A 107 5.03 -44.24 -38.07
N LEU A 108 4.15 -43.48 -38.72
CA LEU A 108 4.50 -42.52 -39.76
C LEU A 108 4.13 -41.11 -39.30
N MET A 109 5.13 -40.22 -39.31
CA MET A 109 4.97 -38.79 -39.06
C MET A 109 5.18 -37.99 -40.34
N VAL A 110 4.27 -37.06 -40.62
CA VAL A 110 4.30 -36.19 -41.80
C VAL A 110 4.28 -34.73 -41.38
N TYR A 111 5.19 -33.93 -41.93
CA TYR A 111 5.28 -32.48 -41.70
C TYR A 111 5.86 -31.77 -42.94
N PRO A 112 5.74 -30.44 -43.06
CA PRO A 112 6.23 -29.70 -44.22
C PRO A 112 7.74 -29.87 -44.46
N TYR A 113 8.14 -29.93 -45.73
CA TYR A 113 9.54 -29.89 -46.14
C TYR A 113 9.99 -28.44 -46.39
N GLU A 114 11.19 -28.12 -45.93
CA GLU A 114 11.90 -26.88 -46.24
C GLU A 114 13.36 -27.21 -46.57
N THR A 115 13.91 -26.53 -47.59
CA THR A 115 15.35 -26.61 -47.89
C THR A 115 16.15 -26.14 -46.67
N SER A 116 17.12 -26.95 -46.25
CA SER A 116 17.80 -26.76 -44.98
C SER A 116 19.24 -27.27 -44.99
N THR A 117 20.02 -26.78 -44.03
CA THR A 117 21.39 -27.24 -43.73
C THR A 117 21.51 -27.67 -42.26
N PRO A 118 22.53 -28.47 -41.87
CA PRO A 118 22.76 -28.78 -40.46
C PRO A 118 22.97 -27.53 -39.61
N ALA A 119 22.29 -27.41 -38.46
CA ALA A 119 22.38 -26.24 -37.59
C ALA A 119 23.62 -26.29 -36.66
N THR A 120 24.83 -26.26 -37.23
CA THR A 120 26.08 -26.33 -36.46
C THR A 120 26.44 -25.04 -35.73
N ASP A 121 25.74 -23.94 -36.01
CA ASP A 121 26.09 -22.57 -35.61
C ASP A 121 25.01 -21.87 -34.74
N ILE A 122 24.09 -22.63 -34.13
CA ILE A 122 23.00 -22.09 -33.29
C ILE A 122 23.55 -21.12 -32.25
N SER A 123 23.16 -19.84 -32.37
CA SER A 123 23.59 -18.75 -31.48
C SER A 123 23.04 -18.89 -30.05
N THR A 124 23.66 -18.22 -29.07
CA THR A 124 23.15 -18.16 -27.69
C THR A 124 21.71 -17.66 -27.65
N THR A 125 21.38 -16.63 -28.44
CA THR A 125 20.03 -16.07 -28.56
C THR A 125 19.05 -17.10 -29.13
N GLU A 126 19.41 -17.79 -30.21
CA GLU A 126 18.56 -18.85 -30.79
C GLU A 126 18.33 -20.00 -29.80
N TRP A 127 19.37 -20.42 -29.07
CA TRP A 127 19.21 -21.42 -28.01
C TRP A 127 18.24 -20.95 -26.93
N GLN A 128 18.38 -19.71 -26.46
CA GLN A 128 17.52 -19.16 -25.43
C GLN A 128 16.06 -19.04 -25.91
N ASP A 129 15.84 -18.64 -27.16
CA ASP A 129 14.50 -18.57 -27.79
C ASP A 129 13.86 -19.96 -27.89
N ILE A 130 14.60 -20.96 -28.39
CA ILE A 130 14.14 -22.36 -28.50
C ILE A 130 13.73 -22.90 -27.13
N LEU A 131 14.59 -22.74 -26.13
CA LEU A 131 14.33 -23.23 -24.77
C LEU A 131 13.13 -22.52 -24.12
N ALA A 132 12.99 -21.20 -24.35
CA ALA A 132 11.86 -20.43 -23.84
C ALA A 132 10.53 -20.87 -24.48
N GLU A 133 10.50 -21.10 -25.79
CA GLU A 133 9.31 -21.61 -26.48
C GLU A 133 8.89 -22.99 -25.96
N LEU A 134 9.86 -23.89 -25.77
CA LEU A 134 9.60 -25.21 -25.20
C LEU A 134 9.08 -25.12 -23.77
N TRP A 135 9.63 -24.21 -22.96
CA TRP A 135 9.15 -23.95 -21.60
C TRP A 135 7.69 -23.50 -21.58
N VAL A 136 7.34 -22.49 -22.40
CA VAL A 136 5.96 -21.97 -22.50
C VAL A 136 4.98 -23.06 -22.97
N ALA A 137 5.41 -23.93 -23.89
CA ALA A 137 4.62 -25.08 -24.33
C ALA A 137 4.51 -26.21 -23.28
N GLY A 138 5.28 -26.13 -22.18
CA GLY A 138 5.35 -27.18 -21.16
C GLY A 138 6.00 -28.46 -21.67
N LEU A 139 7.06 -28.31 -22.48
CA LEU A 139 7.78 -29.38 -23.16
C LEU A 139 9.27 -29.38 -22.81
N ILE A 140 9.86 -30.57 -22.79
CA ILE A 140 11.31 -30.78 -22.68
C ILE A 140 11.77 -31.83 -23.68
N ALA A 141 13.05 -31.81 -24.02
CA ALA A 141 13.74 -32.87 -24.74
C ALA A 141 14.95 -33.32 -23.89
N PHE A 142 15.11 -34.62 -23.70
CA PHE A 142 16.29 -35.13 -23.00
C PHE A 142 17.54 -35.01 -23.87
N ASP A 143 17.44 -35.32 -25.16
CA ASP A 143 18.59 -35.23 -26.08
C ASP A 143 18.56 -33.91 -26.85
N VAL A 144 19.16 -32.86 -26.29
CA VAL A 144 19.34 -31.56 -26.95
C VAL A 144 20.79 -31.40 -27.35
N LYS A 145 21.03 -31.37 -28.67
CA LYS A 145 22.35 -31.19 -29.30
C LYS A 145 22.17 -30.61 -30.71
N PRO A 146 23.17 -29.91 -31.29
CA PRO A 146 23.06 -29.29 -32.61
C PRO A 146 22.60 -30.23 -33.73
N SER A 147 23.01 -31.50 -33.73
CA SER A 147 22.61 -32.47 -34.75
C SER A 147 21.13 -32.87 -34.74
N ASN A 148 20.38 -32.48 -33.71
CA ASN A 148 18.92 -32.65 -33.66
C ASN A 148 18.17 -31.46 -34.29
N PHE A 149 18.90 -30.48 -34.80
CA PHE A 149 18.35 -29.27 -35.42
C PHE A 149 18.88 -29.05 -36.84
N ILE A 150 18.04 -28.41 -37.65
CA ILE A 150 18.37 -27.93 -39.00
C ILE A 150 18.14 -26.43 -39.10
N ARG A 151 18.88 -25.75 -39.96
CA ARG A 151 18.72 -24.34 -40.27
C ARG A 151 17.95 -24.19 -41.57
N THR A 152 16.88 -23.41 -41.52
CA THR A 152 16.01 -23.07 -42.65
C THR A 152 16.04 -21.57 -42.90
N GLN A 153 15.42 -21.10 -43.99
CA GLN A 153 15.18 -19.67 -44.19
C GLN A 153 14.29 -19.04 -43.10
N HIS A 154 13.50 -19.85 -42.40
CA HIS A 154 12.62 -19.43 -41.31
C HIS A 154 13.22 -19.69 -39.91
N GLY A 155 14.52 -19.97 -39.82
CA GLY A 155 15.24 -20.17 -38.55
C GLY A 155 15.55 -21.64 -38.25
N VAL A 156 15.90 -21.91 -36.98
CA VAL A 156 16.34 -23.22 -36.51
C VAL A 156 15.12 -24.11 -36.16
N LYS A 157 15.10 -25.34 -36.68
CA LYS A 157 14.00 -26.31 -36.50
C LYS A 157 14.50 -27.59 -35.85
N LEU A 158 13.80 -28.05 -34.81
CA LEU A 158 13.97 -29.35 -34.18
C LEU A 158 13.35 -30.44 -35.07
N ILE A 159 14.17 -31.44 -35.41
CA ILE A 159 13.76 -32.59 -36.24
C ILE A 159 13.69 -33.91 -35.45
N ASP A 160 14.12 -33.87 -34.19
CA ASP A 160 13.99 -34.96 -33.23
C ASP A 160 12.84 -34.69 -32.25
N TYR A 161 11.70 -35.36 -32.44
CA TYR A 161 10.47 -35.14 -31.69
C TYR A 161 10.32 -36.02 -30.45
N ASN A 162 11.42 -36.49 -29.86
CA ASN A 162 11.38 -37.24 -28.62
C ASN A 162 11.10 -36.32 -27.39
N LEU A 163 9.89 -35.75 -27.35
CA LEU A 163 9.44 -34.70 -26.42
C LEU A 163 8.72 -35.26 -25.19
N TYR A 164 8.95 -34.68 -24.02
CA TYR A 164 8.37 -35.09 -22.75
C TYR A 164 7.63 -33.94 -22.06
N PRO A 165 6.70 -34.23 -21.14
CA PRO A 165 6.11 -33.21 -20.27
C PRO A 165 7.17 -32.50 -19.41
N HIS A 166 7.01 -31.20 -19.23
CA HIS A 166 7.89 -30.37 -18.41
C HIS A 166 7.96 -30.79 -16.94
N THR A 167 9.18 -30.75 -16.39
CA THR A 167 9.45 -30.61 -14.95
C THR A 167 10.63 -29.65 -14.79
N ASP A 168 10.66 -28.86 -13.70
CA ASP A 168 11.72 -27.87 -13.47
C ASP A 168 13.13 -28.49 -13.56
N ASN A 169 13.37 -29.60 -12.85
CA ASN A 169 14.68 -30.26 -12.81
C ASN A 169 15.14 -30.71 -14.20
N HIS A 170 14.25 -31.33 -14.98
CA HIS A 170 14.63 -31.82 -16.31
C HIS A 170 14.79 -30.67 -17.31
N PHE A 171 14.00 -29.60 -17.18
CA PHE A 171 14.15 -28.40 -17.99
C PHE A 171 15.47 -27.70 -17.72
N LEU A 172 15.86 -27.53 -16.45
CA LEU A 172 17.17 -26.98 -16.10
C LEU A 172 18.32 -27.83 -16.66
N ASN A 173 18.22 -29.17 -16.58
CA ASN A 173 19.18 -30.07 -17.20
C ASN A 173 19.27 -29.90 -18.72
N MET A 174 18.13 -29.68 -19.38
CA MET A 174 18.07 -29.38 -20.81
C MET A 174 18.79 -28.06 -21.13
N CYS A 175 18.56 -27.00 -20.35
CA CYS A 175 19.24 -25.72 -20.53
C CYS A 175 20.76 -25.83 -20.34
N VAL A 176 21.21 -26.58 -19.32
CA VAL A 176 22.65 -26.80 -19.06
C VAL A 176 23.30 -27.56 -20.22
N ARG A 177 22.62 -28.56 -20.79
CA ARG A 177 23.11 -29.26 -22.00
C ARG A 177 23.24 -28.31 -23.19
N ALA A 178 22.22 -27.50 -23.46
CA ALA A 178 22.26 -26.50 -24.53
C ALA A 178 23.42 -25.51 -24.32
N PHE A 179 23.63 -25.04 -23.09
CA PHE A 179 24.76 -24.17 -22.74
C PHE A 179 26.12 -24.81 -23.01
N VAL A 180 26.29 -26.11 -22.71
CA VAL A 180 27.53 -26.83 -23.01
C VAL A 180 27.83 -26.82 -24.51
N TYR A 181 26.82 -27.11 -25.34
CA TYR A 181 26.98 -27.06 -26.80
C TYR A 181 27.20 -25.63 -27.31
N ASP A 182 26.55 -24.64 -26.72
CA ASP A 182 26.71 -23.22 -27.07
C ASP A 182 28.12 -22.70 -26.78
N LYS A 183 28.65 -22.98 -25.59
CA LYS A 183 29.94 -22.49 -25.10
C LYS A 183 31.13 -23.21 -25.71
N TYR A 184 31.00 -24.51 -26.01
CA TYR A 184 32.12 -25.37 -26.42
C TYR A 184 32.00 -25.90 -27.86
N ARG A 185 31.38 -25.15 -28.77
CA ARG A 185 31.13 -25.56 -30.19
C ARG A 185 32.33 -26.12 -30.95
N GLY A 186 33.55 -25.68 -30.61
CA GLY A 186 34.79 -26.12 -31.27
C GLY A 186 35.46 -27.34 -30.65
N ARG A 187 34.86 -27.97 -29.64
CA ARG A 187 35.36 -29.21 -29.01
C ARG A 187 34.79 -30.45 -29.70
N ASP A 188 35.45 -31.58 -29.54
CA ASP A 188 34.97 -32.86 -30.08
C ASP A 188 33.73 -33.38 -29.34
N ASP A 189 32.96 -34.24 -30.01
CA ASP A 189 31.72 -34.81 -29.49
C ASP A 189 31.91 -35.69 -28.25
N GLU A 190 33.08 -36.30 -28.05
CA GLU A 190 33.35 -37.12 -26.86
C GLU A 190 33.45 -36.23 -25.62
N TYR A 191 34.20 -35.13 -25.72
CA TYR A 191 34.30 -34.11 -24.68
C TYR A 191 32.93 -33.54 -24.34
N LEU A 192 32.16 -33.12 -25.34
CA LEU A 192 30.83 -32.50 -25.15
C LEU A 192 29.85 -33.46 -24.45
N ARG A 193 29.80 -34.73 -24.89
CA ARG A 193 28.94 -35.74 -24.26
C ARG A 193 29.35 -36.04 -22.82
N LYS A 194 30.65 -36.11 -22.54
CA LYS A 194 31.16 -36.33 -21.18
C LYS A 194 30.78 -35.18 -20.26
N LEU A 195 31.00 -33.94 -20.69
CA LEU A 195 30.66 -32.75 -19.90
C LEU A 195 29.13 -32.64 -19.69
N ALA A 196 28.34 -32.81 -20.74
CA ALA A 196 26.88 -32.81 -20.66
C ALA A 196 26.33 -33.88 -19.71
N ARG A 197 26.98 -35.05 -19.63
CA ARG A 197 26.61 -36.12 -18.69
C ARG A 197 26.99 -35.77 -17.25
N SER A 198 28.18 -35.21 -17.03
CA SER A 198 28.62 -34.78 -15.69
C SER A 198 27.76 -33.64 -15.14
N ALA A 199 27.28 -32.76 -16.01
CA ALA A 199 26.51 -31.58 -15.64
C ALA A 199 25.05 -31.87 -15.21
N ILE A 200 24.55 -33.11 -15.35
CA ILE A 200 23.13 -33.46 -15.07
C ILE A 200 22.72 -33.20 -13.61
N ASN A 201 23.64 -33.38 -12.66
CA ASN A 201 23.35 -33.22 -11.22
C ASN A 201 24.39 -32.35 -10.51
N GLN A 202 25.23 -31.63 -11.25
CA GLN A 202 26.29 -30.80 -10.69
C GLN A 202 26.45 -29.53 -11.53
N PHE A 203 25.83 -28.44 -11.09
CA PHE A 203 25.87 -27.17 -11.80
C PHE A 203 27.07 -26.30 -11.41
N ASP A 204 27.79 -26.66 -10.33
CA ASP A 204 28.95 -25.92 -9.83
C ASP A 204 30.28 -26.28 -10.55
N LEU A 205 30.22 -26.98 -11.69
CA LEU A 205 31.41 -27.31 -12.48
C LEU A 205 32.06 -26.02 -13.01
N PRO A 206 33.40 -25.85 -12.94
CA PRO A 206 34.09 -24.67 -13.46
C PRO A 206 33.78 -24.39 -14.94
N GLU A 207 33.58 -25.45 -15.74
CA GLU A 207 33.21 -25.39 -17.15
C GLU A 207 31.84 -24.73 -17.36
N LEU A 208 30.98 -24.73 -16.36
CA LEU A 208 29.64 -24.13 -16.41
C LEU A 208 29.60 -22.65 -16.04
N LYS A 209 30.74 -21.98 -15.82
CA LYS A 209 30.79 -20.51 -15.62
C LYS A 209 30.02 -19.78 -16.75
N GLY A 210 29.01 -18.99 -16.41
CA GLY A 210 28.14 -18.30 -17.38
C GLY A 210 26.76 -18.96 -17.58
N VAL A 211 26.52 -20.14 -16.98
CA VAL A 211 25.25 -20.87 -17.16
C VAL A 211 24.08 -20.18 -16.49
N GLN A 212 24.30 -19.48 -15.37
CA GLN A 212 23.24 -18.73 -14.69
C GLN A 212 22.68 -17.64 -15.61
N GLU A 213 23.56 -16.84 -16.23
CA GLU A 213 23.20 -15.76 -17.14
C GLU A 213 22.50 -16.32 -18.39
N PHE A 214 22.96 -17.47 -18.89
CA PHE A 214 22.31 -18.17 -19.98
C PHE A 214 20.87 -18.56 -19.62
N VAL A 215 20.65 -19.19 -18.47
CA VAL A 215 19.32 -19.65 -18.02
C VAL A 215 18.42 -18.47 -17.64
N ASN A 216 18.96 -17.39 -17.05
CA ASN A 216 18.22 -16.16 -16.83
C ASN A 216 17.64 -15.65 -18.15
N GLY A 217 18.47 -15.60 -19.20
CA GLY A 217 18.02 -15.18 -20.53
C GLY A 217 16.96 -16.10 -21.16
N VAL A 218 16.89 -17.37 -20.78
CA VAL A 218 15.79 -18.28 -21.15
C VAL A 218 14.50 -17.86 -20.45
N TYR A 219 14.52 -17.72 -19.13
CA TYR A 219 13.30 -17.39 -18.38
C TYR A 219 12.78 -15.98 -18.67
N LEU A 220 13.66 -15.00 -18.91
CA LEU A 220 13.26 -13.65 -19.30
C LEU A 220 12.52 -13.65 -20.64
N ARG A 221 12.96 -14.45 -21.61
CA ARG A 221 12.24 -14.68 -22.87
C ARG A 221 10.93 -15.44 -22.66
N ALA A 222 10.93 -16.44 -21.78
CA ALA A 222 9.72 -17.19 -21.45
C ALA A 222 8.64 -16.28 -20.84
N ILE A 223 9.03 -15.36 -19.94
CA ILE A 223 8.14 -14.32 -19.39
C ILE A 223 7.64 -13.40 -20.51
N TYR A 224 8.53 -12.93 -21.40
CA TYR A 224 8.12 -12.09 -22.53
C TYR A 224 7.11 -12.80 -23.44
N LEU A 225 7.34 -14.08 -23.76
CA LEU A 225 6.44 -14.90 -24.60
C LEU A 225 5.09 -15.18 -23.92
N SER A 226 5.08 -15.44 -22.60
CA SER A 226 3.82 -15.63 -21.86
C SER A 226 3.09 -14.33 -21.58
N SER A 227 3.78 -13.18 -21.65
CA SER A 227 3.21 -11.85 -21.35
C SER A 227 2.59 -11.14 -22.55
N GLN A 228 2.46 -11.79 -23.71
CA GLN A 228 2.05 -11.12 -24.96
C GLN A 228 0.65 -10.49 -24.88
N THR A 229 -0.31 -11.15 -24.22
CA THR A 229 -1.65 -10.58 -24.02
C THR A 229 -1.61 -9.32 -23.16
N GLY A 230 -0.81 -9.31 -22.09
CA GLY A 230 -0.61 -8.15 -21.23
C GLY A 230 0.12 -7.00 -21.93
N ILE A 231 1.15 -7.32 -22.72
CA ILE A 231 1.84 -6.34 -23.58
C ILE A 231 0.85 -5.67 -24.52
N GLN A 232 0.01 -6.45 -25.22
CA GLN A 232 -1.00 -5.91 -26.10
C GLN A 232 -2.02 -5.02 -25.36
N LYS A 233 -2.42 -5.38 -24.14
CA LYS A 233 -3.30 -4.55 -23.31
C LYS A 233 -2.65 -3.20 -22.96
N LEU A 234 -1.37 -3.21 -22.60
CA LEU A 234 -0.60 -2.00 -22.29
C LEU A 234 -0.44 -1.08 -23.53
N GLU A 235 -0.17 -1.66 -24.70
CA GLU A 235 -0.01 -0.89 -25.94
C GLU A 235 -1.34 -0.37 -26.52
N LYS A 236 -2.45 -1.05 -26.24
CA LYS A 236 -3.78 -0.62 -26.68
C LYS A 236 -4.32 0.56 -25.86
N ALA A 237 -3.74 0.86 -24.70
CA ALA A 237 -4.15 2.01 -23.88
C ALA A 237 -4.07 3.31 -24.70
N SER A 238 -5.22 3.94 -24.93
CA SER A 238 -5.32 5.20 -25.66
C SER A 238 -5.11 6.39 -24.74
N VAL A 239 -4.52 7.43 -25.28
CA VAL A 239 -4.43 8.76 -24.66
C VAL A 239 -5.41 9.67 -25.39
N ILE A 240 -6.16 10.48 -24.64
CA ILE A 240 -7.19 11.38 -25.15
C ILE A 240 -6.56 12.77 -25.37
N GLY A 241 -6.94 13.41 -26.48
CA GLY A 241 -6.56 14.81 -26.74
C GLY A 241 -5.16 14.98 -27.31
N LYS A 242 -4.42 16.01 -26.86
CA LYS A 242 -3.08 16.31 -27.38
C LYS A 242 -2.05 15.40 -26.74
N THR A 243 -1.02 15.05 -27.50
CA THR A 243 -0.02 14.07 -27.07
C THR A 243 1.41 14.55 -27.27
N LEU A 244 2.31 14.14 -26.38
CA LEU A 244 3.76 14.25 -26.51
C LEU A 244 4.36 12.85 -26.64
N SER A 245 5.06 12.58 -27.74
CA SER A 245 5.80 11.33 -27.92
C SER A 245 7.24 11.52 -27.44
N ILE A 246 7.63 10.80 -26.39
CA ILE A 246 8.95 10.92 -25.76
C ILE A 246 9.68 9.57 -25.88
N PRO A 247 10.89 9.53 -26.48
CA PRO A 247 11.72 8.33 -26.43
C PRO A 247 11.96 7.92 -24.98
N PHE A 248 11.83 6.62 -24.66
CA PHE A 248 11.92 6.15 -23.27
C PHE A 248 13.24 6.57 -22.58
N SER A 249 14.35 6.54 -23.32
CA SER A 249 15.67 7.00 -22.86
C SER A 249 15.75 8.48 -22.47
N LYS A 250 14.75 9.30 -22.83
CA LYS A 250 14.66 10.74 -22.51
C LYS A 250 13.52 11.08 -21.54
N LEU A 251 12.82 10.07 -21.03
CA LEU A 251 11.68 10.28 -20.12
C LEU A 251 12.15 10.95 -18.82
N GLY A 252 13.19 10.39 -18.20
CA GLY A 252 13.71 10.85 -16.92
C GLY A 252 12.68 10.66 -15.79
N ASN A 253 12.82 11.45 -14.72
CA ASN A 253 11.85 11.48 -13.63
C ASN A 253 10.54 12.13 -14.13
N LEU A 254 9.46 11.35 -14.18
CA LEU A 254 8.17 11.80 -14.74
C LEU A 254 7.49 12.89 -13.89
N GLU A 255 7.70 12.93 -12.57
CA GLU A 255 7.15 13.98 -11.72
C GLU A 255 7.84 15.32 -11.96
N LEU A 256 9.18 15.34 -12.07
CA LEU A 256 9.89 16.55 -12.44
C LEU A 256 9.52 17.01 -13.85
N ARG A 257 9.33 16.05 -14.78
CA ARG A 257 8.84 16.35 -16.12
C ARG A 257 7.44 16.97 -16.09
N PHE A 258 6.54 16.53 -15.21
CA PHE A 258 5.21 17.14 -15.07
C PHE A 258 5.33 18.65 -14.84
N PHE A 259 6.12 19.08 -13.86
CA PHE A 259 6.31 20.50 -13.57
C PHE A 259 7.01 21.23 -14.73
N GLN A 260 8.01 20.63 -15.37
CA GLN A 260 8.65 21.22 -16.55
C GLN A 260 7.68 21.44 -17.72
N GLU A 261 6.71 20.54 -17.91
CA GLU A 261 5.70 20.66 -18.96
C GLU A 261 4.61 21.67 -18.57
N LEU A 262 4.25 21.73 -17.29
CA LEU A 262 3.32 22.73 -16.75
C LEU A 262 3.81 24.16 -17.02
N HIS A 263 5.11 24.43 -16.82
CA HIS A 263 5.74 25.72 -17.13
C HIS A 263 5.72 26.07 -18.63
N LYS A 264 5.56 25.07 -19.51
CA LYS A 264 5.42 25.26 -20.95
C LYS A 264 3.95 25.40 -21.37
N GLY A 265 3.02 25.51 -20.41
CA GLY A 265 1.58 25.58 -20.65
C GLY A 265 0.95 24.24 -20.99
N ARG A 266 1.55 23.12 -20.59
CA ARG A 266 1.07 21.75 -20.86
C ARG A 266 0.82 20.99 -19.56
N TYR A 267 -0.45 20.83 -19.19
CA TYR A 267 -0.84 20.04 -18.03
C TYR A 267 -0.95 18.57 -18.43
N LEU A 268 -0.10 17.70 -17.88
CA LEU A 268 -0.12 16.28 -18.20
C LEU A 268 -1.25 15.56 -17.46
N THR A 269 -2.00 14.71 -18.16
CA THR A 269 -3.22 14.07 -17.61
C THR A 269 -3.17 12.55 -17.61
N GLU A 270 -2.34 11.95 -18.46
CA GLU A 270 -2.20 10.51 -18.60
C GLU A 270 -1.00 10.14 -19.47
N GLY A 271 -0.73 8.84 -19.58
CA GLY A 271 0.34 8.33 -20.43
C GLY A 271 0.18 6.86 -20.76
N CYS A 272 0.81 6.45 -21.86
CA CYS A 272 0.86 5.06 -22.29
C CYS A 272 2.20 4.73 -22.96
N VAL A 273 2.46 3.43 -23.08
CA VAL A 273 3.71 2.88 -23.61
C VAL A 273 3.48 2.29 -25.00
N ARG A 274 4.50 2.30 -25.85
CA ARG A 274 4.44 1.76 -27.21
C ARG A 274 5.70 0.98 -27.55
N GLU A 275 5.53 -0.03 -28.38
CA GLU A 275 6.60 -0.85 -28.95
C GLU A 275 7.42 -1.50 -27.83
N LEU A 276 6.73 -2.20 -26.92
CA LEU A 276 7.40 -2.92 -25.83
C LEU A 276 8.14 -4.13 -26.38
N SER A 277 9.38 -4.27 -25.95
CA SER A 277 10.24 -5.37 -26.34
C SER A 277 11.12 -5.81 -25.18
N LEU A 278 11.72 -7.00 -25.29
CA LEU A 278 12.70 -7.46 -24.31
C LEU A 278 13.99 -6.66 -24.47
N GLY A 279 14.30 -5.81 -23.48
CA GLY A 279 15.51 -5.00 -23.45
C GLY A 279 16.77 -5.81 -23.19
N THR A 280 17.94 -5.17 -23.27
CA THR A 280 19.26 -5.82 -23.10
C THR A 280 19.48 -6.41 -21.71
N GLN A 281 18.87 -5.81 -20.68
CA GLN A 281 18.88 -6.32 -19.30
C GLN A 281 17.78 -7.36 -19.04
N GLY A 282 16.95 -7.69 -20.04
CA GLY A 282 15.82 -8.60 -19.88
C GLY A 282 14.56 -7.95 -19.29
N TYR A 283 14.51 -6.63 -19.23
CA TYR A 283 13.33 -5.88 -18.80
C TYR A 283 12.37 -5.67 -19.97
N LEU A 284 11.13 -5.27 -19.68
CA LEU A 284 10.14 -4.99 -20.70
C LEU A 284 10.20 -3.51 -21.07
N THR A 285 11.10 -3.19 -22.01
CA THR A 285 11.47 -1.81 -22.35
C THR A 285 10.61 -1.29 -23.51
N PRO A 286 9.89 -0.16 -23.34
CA PRO A 286 9.19 0.50 -24.44
C PRO A 286 10.16 1.34 -25.27
N GLN A 287 9.92 1.49 -26.57
CA GLN A 287 10.69 2.45 -27.38
C GLN A 287 10.32 3.90 -27.05
N LYS A 288 9.03 4.15 -26.79
CA LYS A 288 8.51 5.48 -26.50
C LYS A 288 7.35 5.46 -25.51
N VAL A 289 7.20 6.57 -24.82
CA VAL A 289 6.06 6.88 -23.95
C VAL A 289 5.30 8.04 -24.56
N ILE A 290 3.99 7.88 -24.68
CA ILE A 290 3.07 8.91 -25.16
C ILE A 290 2.39 9.52 -23.95
N LEU A 291 2.57 10.83 -23.73
CA LEU A 291 1.97 11.57 -22.63
C LEU A 291 0.82 12.43 -23.15
N GLY A 292 -0.35 12.31 -22.54
CA GLY A 292 -1.52 13.14 -22.79
C GLY A 292 -1.43 14.46 -22.05
N TYR A 293 -1.88 15.54 -22.70
CA TYR A 293 -1.95 16.85 -22.07
C TYR A 293 -3.08 17.71 -22.63
N HIS A 294 -3.52 18.67 -21.82
CA HIS A 294 -4.26 19.83 -22.29
C HIS A 294 -3.45 21.11 -22.08
N ASN A 295 -3.82 22.14 -22.84
CA ASN A 295 -3.17 23.43 -22.69
C ASN A 295 -3.72 24.14 -21.46
N VAL A 296 -2.84 24.79 -20.71
CA VAL A 296 -3.19 25.75 -19.68
C VAL A 296 -2.62 27.11 -20.04
N THR A 297 -3.36 28.17 -19.77
CA THR A 297 -2.98 29.55 -20.11
C THR A 297 -3.00 30.42 -18.87
N PRO A 298 -2.27 31.55 -18.84
CA PRO A 298 -2.47 32.55 -17.80
C PRO A 298 -3.96 32.92 -17.66
N PHE A 299 -4.42 33.12 -16.44
CA PHE A 299 -5.76 33.64 -16.18
C PHE A 299 -5.89 35.08 -16.70
N ARG A 300 -7.12 35.54 -17.00
CA ARG A 300 -7.36 36.87 -17.58
C ARG A 300 -6.93 38.03 -16.68
N GLU A 301 -6.97 37.82 -15.37
CA GLU A 301 -6.52 38.76 -14.35
C GLU A 301 -5.26 38.22 -13.67
N SER A 302 -4.48 39.10 -13.05
CA SER A 302 -3.32 38.64 -12.29
C SER A 302 -3.73 38.01 -10.96
N VAL A 303 -3.27 36.79 -10.70
CA VAL A 303 -3.52 36.03 -9.48
C VAL A 303 -2.22 35.43 -8.93
N SER A 304 -1.90 35.71 -7.67
CA SER A 304 -0.80 35.06 -6.94
C SER A 304 -1.35 33.86 -6.17
N LEU A 305 -0.73 32.69 -6.32
CA LEU A 305 -1.01 31.53 -5.47
C LEU A 305 -0.12 31.58 -4.24
N VAL A 306 -0.72 31.55 -3.06
CA VAL A 306 -0.02 31.68 -1.79
C VAL A 306 -0.33 30.49 -0.88
N ILE A 307 0.69 29.71 -0.55
CA ILE A 307 0.59 28.53 0.32
C ILE A 307 1.25 28.85 1.65
N LYS A 308 0.52 28.73 2.76
CA LYS A 308 1.00 29.09 4.10
C LYS A 308 1.50 27.86 4.84
N THR A 309 2.62 28.01 5.54
CA THR A 309 3.25 26.91 6.27
C THR A 309 3.97 27.42 7.53
N CYS A 310 4.27 26.50 8.45
CA CYS A 310 5.12 26.75 9.60
C CYS A 310 6.07 25.57 9.86
N ALA A 311 6.94 25.67 10.88
CA ALA A 311 7.93 24.63 11.20
C ALA A 311 7.32 23.25 11.52
N GLN A 312 6.04 23.15 11.88
CA GLN A 312 5.36 21.87 12.10
C GLN A 312 5.14 21.06 10.81
N ASP A 313 5.15 21.73 9.64
CA ASP A 313 4.82 21.11 8.36
C ASP A 313 6.05 20.52 7.65
N CYS A 314 7.24 20.65 8.25
CA CYS A 314 8.54 20.31 7.66
C CYS A 314 8.63 18.87 7.11
N ASN A 315 7.83 17.94 7.63
CA ASN A 315 7.83 16.55 7.19
C ASN A 315 7.04 16.29 5.91
N ASN A 316 6.09 17.17 5.56
CA ASN A 316 5.13 16.91 4.48
C ASN A 316 5.04 18.08 3.48
N ILE A 317 5.70 19.21 3.73
CA ILE A 317 5.53 20.45 2.94
C ILE A 317 5.79 20.28 1.45
N TYR A 318 6.82 19.50 1.06
CA TYR A 318 7.15 19.27 -0.34
C TYR A 318 5.98 18.62 -1.09
N VAL A 319 5.42 17.56 -0.50
CA VAL A 319 4.29 16.79 -1.04
C VAL A 319 3.05 17.67 -1.13
N ASN A 320 2.77 18.42 -0.07
CA ASN A 320 1.60 19.29 0.03
C ASN A 320 1.59 20.37 -1.05
N VAL A 321 2.73 21.03 -1.24
CA VAL A 321 2.88 22.08 -2.25
C VAL A 321 2.75 21.49 -3.66
N CYS A 322 3.36 20.33 -3.91
CA CYS A 322 3.19 19.61 -5.18
C CYS A 322 1.72 19.26 -5.45
N HIS A 323 0.99 18.77 -4.44
CA HIS A 323 -0.45 18.51 -4.51
C HIS A 323 -1.24 19.75 -4.90
N ILE A 324 -1.07 20.84 -4.14
CA ILE A 324 -1.83 22.08 -4.34
C ILE A 324 -1.61 22.63 -5.75
N ILE A 325 -0.35 22.70 -6.19
CA ILE A 325 -0.02 23.25 -7.51
C ILE A 325 -0.54 22.36 -8.63
N ARG A 326 -0.42 21.04 -8.50
CA ARG A 326 -0.99 20.08 -9.45
C ARG A 326 -2.52 20.20 -9.52
N GLN A 327 -3.22 20.40 -8.41
CA GLN A 327 -4.68 20.48 -8.41
C GLN A 327 -5.22 21.84 -8.86
N LEU A 328 -4.48 22.93 -8.69
CA LEU A 328 -4.95 24.28 -9.00
C LEU A 328 -4.44 24.85 -10.33
N SER A 329 -3.34 24.34 -10.89
CA SER A 329 -2.78 24.89 -12.14
C SER A 329 -3.50 24.43 -13.42
N SER A 330 -4.83 24.29 -13.35
CA SER A 330 -5.72 23.96 -14.47
C SER A 330 -7.14 24.49 -14.19
N PRO A 331 -7.80 25.15 -15.17
CA PRO A 331 -7.34 25.38 -16.54
C PRO A 331 -6.32 26.53 -16.70
N HIS A 332 -6.01 27.24 -15.61
CA HIS A 332 -5.17 28.43 -15.65
C HIS A 332 -3.86 28.31 -14.86
N LEU A 333 -2.85 29.05 -15.33
CA LEU A 333 -1.60 29.29 -14.61
C LEU A 333 -1.71 30.54 -13.73
N PHE A 334 -0.99 30.54 -12.62
CA PHE A 334 -0.84 31.71 -11.74
C PHE A 334 0.34 32.59 -12.18
N ASN A 335 0.34 33.85 -11.77
CA ASN A 335 1.43 34.78 -12.06
C ASN A 335 2.67 34.53 -11.21
N GLU A 336 2.45 34.05 -9.99
CA GLU A 336 3.52 33.60 -9.10
C GLU A 336 2.99 32.55 -8.12
N TYR A 337 3.88 31.63 -7.74
CA TYR A 337 3.69 30.54 -6.80
C TYR A 337 4.55 30.82 -5.57
N ILE A 338 3.92 31.18 -4.46
CA ILE A 338 4.58 31.64 -3.24
C ILE A 338 4.36 30.66 -2.09
N LEU A 339 5.43 30.31 -1.40
CA LEU A 339 5.37 29.68 -0.08
C LEU A 339 5.57 30.74 1.03
N ALA A 340 4.58 30.92 1.90
CA ALA A 340 4.64 31.88 3.00
C ALA A 340 4.94 31.15 4.32
N ILE A 341 6.05 31.51 4.95
CA ILE A 341 6.58 30.80 6.11
C ILE A 341 6.42 31.65 7.36
N ASP A 342 5.67 31.15 8.34
CA ASP A 342 5.64 31.72 9.68
C ASP A 342 6.85 31.28 10.51
N THR A 343 7.51 32.23 11.18
CA THR A 343 8.78 32.02 11.89
C THR A 343 8.65 31.31 13.24
N ARG A 344 7.43 31.02 13.69
CA ARG A 344 7.21 30.33 14.96
C ARG A 344 7.72 28.89 14.89
N THR A 345 8.51 28.49 15.89
CA THR A 345 9.11 27.16 15.97
C THR A 345 8.55 26.30 17.10
N ASP A 346 7.89 26.91 18.09
CA ASP A 346 7.26 26.22 19.22
C ASP A 346 5.97 26.92 19.69
N ASP A 347 5.31 26.32 20.68
CA ASP A 347 4.12 26.86 21.33
C ASP A 347 3.04 27.32 20.33
N PHE A 348 2.75 26.48 19.34
CA PHE A 348 1.80 26.82 18.29
C PHE A 348 0.36 26.87 18.82
N LEU A 349 -0.52 27.63 18.14
CA LEU A 349 -1.97 27.68 18.44
C LEU A 349 -2.59 26.28 18.52
N ARG A 350 -2.16 25.36 17.66
CA ARG A 350 -2.51 23.94 17.73
C ARG A 350 -1.32 23.07 17.37
N GLN A 351 -0.55 22.66 18.38
CA GLN A 351 0.53 21.69 18.20
C GLN A 351 -0.03 20.33 17.76
N PHE A 352 0.53 19.73 16.71
CA PHE A 352 0.21 18.35 16.32
C PHE A 352 1.44 17.43 16.22
N THR A 353 2.66 17.99 16.27
CA THR A 353 3.93 17.25 16.24
C THR A 353 4.89 17.82 17.26
N GLU A 354 5.72 16.99 17.90
CA GLU A 354 6.86 17.46 18.71
C GLU A 354 8.12 17.67 17.85
N ASP A 355 8.12 17.17 16.61
CA ASP A 355 9.26 17.15 15.69
C ASP A 355 9.30 18.35 14.73
N ALA A 356 8.79 19.51 15.15
CA ALA A 356 8.82 20.73 14.34
C ALA A 356 10.29 21.14 14.06
N SER A 357 10.62 21.45 12.81
CA SER A 357 12.00 21.78 12.42
C SER A 357 12.05 22.90 11.39
N TRP A 358 12.67 24.02 11.80
CA TRP A 358 12.91 25.18 10.93
C TRP A 358 13.88 24.84 9.79
N GLU A 359 14.99 24.19 10.12
CA GLU A 359 16.04 23.84 9.13
C GLU A 359 15.47 22.92 8.04
N LYS A 360 14.75 21.86 8.45
CA LYS A 360 14.15 20.92 7.50
C LYS A 360 13.09 21.59 6.62
N LEU A 361 12.29 22.50 7.18
CA LEU A 361 11.32 23.28 6.41
C LEU A 361 12.01 24.10 5.31
N LEU A 362 13.12 24.78 5.62
CA LEU A 362 13.87 25.55 4.62
C LEU A 362 14.51 24.66 3.56
N GLN A 363 15.08 23.52 3.94
CA GLN A 363 15.64 22.55 2.99
C GLN A 363 14.59 22.06 1.96
N GLU A 364 13.40 21.69 2.42
CA GLU A 364 12.32 21.29 1.51
C GLU A 364 11.78 22.47 0.69
N SER A 365 11.81 23.69 1.23
CA SER A 365 11.44 24.92 0.51
C SER A 365 12.42 25.24 -0.63
N ASP A 366 13.73 25.12 -0.38
CA ASP A 366 14.76 25.27 -1.40
C ASP A 366 14.64 24.19 -2.47
N ARG A 367 14.34 22.95 -2.07
CA ARG A 367 14.08 21.85 -3.00
C ARG A 367 12.88 22.13 -3.91
N LEU A 368 11.81 22.73 -3.39
CA LEU A 368 10.65 23.15 -4.21
C LEU A 368 11.03 24.20 -5.26
N ILE A 369 11.92 25.16 -4.93
CA ILE A 369 12.44 26.16 -5.89
C ILE A 369 13.32 25.47 -6.94
N GLN A 370 14.27 24.63 -6.51
CA GLN A 370 15.21 23.95 -7.40
C GLN A 370 14.50 23.07 -8.44
N ASN A 371 13.41 22.42 -8.04
CA ASN A 371 12.58 21.59 -8.92
C ASN A 371 11.57 22.38 -9.75
N GLY A 372 11.56 23.72 -9.62
CA GLY A 372 10.63 24.60 -10.33
C GLY A 372 9.19 24.32 -9.96
N VAL A 373 8.90 24.04 -8.69
CA VAL A 373 7.53 23.87 -8.19
C VAL A 373 6.98 25.22 -7.74
N ILE A 374 7.77 25.99 -6.97
CA ILE A 374 7.43 27.36 -6.55
C ILE A 374 8.46 28.36 -7.08
N ASP A 375 8.07 29.63 -7.15
CA ASP A 375 8.99 30.70 -7.59
C ASP A 375 9.86 31.22 -6.45
N LYS A 376 9.30 31.30 -5.24
CA LYS A 376 9.97 31.84 -4.04
C LYS A 376 9.23 31.44 -2.75
N TYR A 377 9.93 31.57 -1.62
CA TYR A 377 9.29 31.66 -0.32
C TYR A 377 9.49 33.03 0.33
N ILE A 378 8.61 33.39 1.27
CA ILE A 378 8.58 34.68 1.96
C ILE A 378 8.59 34.44 3.46
N ILE A 379 9.49 35.14 4.14
CA ILE A 379 9.65 35.17 5.59
C ILE A 379 9.63 36.65 5.99
N LEU A 380 8.87 37.01 7.04
CA LEU A 380 8.86 38.38 7.58
C LEU A 380 10.21 38.70 8.24
N PRO A 381 10.96 39.70 7.75
CA PRO A 381 12.15 40.19 8.43
C PRO A 381 11.81 40.79 9.80
N GLU A 382 12.65 40.57 10.81
CA GLU A 382 12.40 41.07 12.18
C GLU A 382 12.34 42.60 12.25
N ASP A 383 13.13 43.28 11.43
CA ASP A 383 13.20 44.73 11.33
C ASP A 383 11.98 45.36 10.64
N GLU A 384 11.23 44.61 9.84
CA GLU A 384 10.00 45.07 9.18
C GLU A 384 8.73 44.94 10.06
N VAL A 385 8.79 44.23 11.19
CA VAL A 385 7.61 43.91 12.01
C VAL A 385 6.86 45.17 12.46
N ALA A 386 7.59 46.16 12.97
CA ALA A 386 7.00 47.40 13.48
C ALA A 386 6.32 48.20 12.35
N ASP A 387 6.98 48.31 11.21
CA ASP A 387 6.51 49.11 10.08
C ASP A 387 5.30 48.47 9.41
N VAL A 388 5.27 47.14 9.27
CA VAL A 388 4.08 46.41 8.78
C VAL A 388 2.89 46.66 9.71
N ASN A 389 3.09 46.54 11.02
CA ASN A 389 2.03 46.77 12.00
C ASN A 389 1.52 48.22 11.97
N GLU A 390 2.41 49.21 11.80
CA GLU A 390 2.02 50.60 11.64
C GLU A 390 1.21 50.82 10.36
N ARG A 391 1.64 50.27 9.22
CA ARG A 391 0.93 50.40 7.94
C ARG A 391 -0.48 49.81 7.98
N TRP A 392 -0.67 48.70 8.70
CA TRP A 392 -1.94 47.97 8.72
C TRP A 392 -2.88 48.34 9.85
N PHE A 393 -2.36 48.61 11.04
CA PHE A 393 -3.16 48.90 12.25
C PHE A 393 -3.05 50.34 12.72
N GLY A 394 -2.13 51.13 12.17
CA GLY A 394 -1.79 52.46 12.71
C GLY A 394 -1.03 52.38 14.04
N ILE A 395 -0.44 51.23 14.36
CA ILE A 395 0.26 50.97 15.63
C ILE A 395 1.61 50.32 15.33
N ALA A 396 2.71 51.05 15.56
CA ALA A 396 4.05 50.47 15.54
C ALA A 396 4.25 49.53 16.74
N SER A 397 4.52 48.25 16.48
CA SER A 397 4.70 47.24 17.53
C SER A 397 5.57 46.08 17.03
N SER A 398 6.36 45.47 17.91
CA SER A 398 7.07 44.21 17.63
C SER A 398 6.18 42.96 17.74
N CYS A 399 4.89 43.12 18.03
CA CYS A 399 3.96 42.00 18.17
C CYS A 399 3.66 41.32 16.83
N THR A 400 3.85 40.01 16.73
CA THR A 400 3.66 39.24 15.48
C THR A 400 2.41 38.34 15.47
N HIS A 401 1.89 38.01 16.64
CA HIS A 401 0.84 37.00 16.85
C HIS A 401 -0.29 37.51 17.74
N SER A 402 -1.47 36.90 17.62
CA SER A 402 -2.59 37.16 18.53
C SER A 402 -2.39 36.57 19.92
N GLN A 403 -3.21 37.00 20.89
CA GLN A 403 -3.31 36.41 22.23
C GLN A 403 -3.62 34.90 22.24
N HIS A 404 -4.17 34.40 21.13
CA HIS A 404 -4.44 32.99 20.89
C HIS A 404 -3.35 32.33 20.02
N LYS A 405 -2.19 32.96 19.83
CA LYS A 405 -1.02 32.41 19.13
C LYS A 405 -1.21 32.22 17.62
N ALA A 406 -2.27 32.75 17.01
CA ALA A 406 -2.43 32.75 15.56
C ALA A 406 -1.50 33.81 14.92
N PRO A 407 -0.88 33.53 13.76
CA PRO A 407 -0.04 34.49 13.04
C PRO A 407 -0.86 35.69 12.54
N VAL A 408 -0.31 36.89 12.68
CA VAL A 408 -0.95 38.15 12.27
C VAL A 408 -0.04 38.91 11.33
N THR A 409 1.12 39.36 11.80
CA THR A 409 1.98 40.29 11.04
C THR A 409 2.66 39.62 9.85
N SER A 410 3.08 38.35 9.99
CA SER A 410 3.65 37.57 8.89
C SER A 410 2.68 37.44 7.71
N GLN A 411 1.39 37.28 7.99
CA GLN A 411 0.33 37.25 6.98
C GLN A 411 0.11 38.60 6.30
N LEU A 412 0.15 39.70 7.07
CA LEU A 412 -0.02 41.04 6.51
C LEU A 412 1.14 41.42 5.59
N TYR A 413 2.36 41.11 6.01
CA TYR A 413 3.56 41.28 5.19
C TYR A 413 3.47 40.47 3.89
N LEU A 414 3.00 39.22 3.95
CA LEU A 414 2.76 38.41 2.77
C LEU A 414 1.83 39.09 1.75
N PHE A 415 0.75 39.75 2.20
CA PHE A 415 -0.13 40.50 1.31
C PHE A 415 0.58 41.71 0.67
N GLU A 416 1.57 42.32 1.33
CA GLU A 416 2.43 43.38 0.76
C GLU A 416 3.39 42.85 -0.32
N GLN A 417 3.87 41.62 -0.17
CA GLN A 417 4.87 41.04 -1.07
C GLN A 417 4.29 40.35 -2.30
N ALA A 418 3.03 39.93 -2.26
CA ALA A 418 2.32 39.39 -3.42
C ALA A 418 2.06 40.50 -4.46
N LYS A 419 2.38 40.23 -5.73
CA LYS A 419 2.41 41.22 -6.81
C LYS A 419 1.08 41.38 -7.55
N SER A 420 0.25 40.35 -7.53
CA SER A 420 -0.98 40.29 -8.32
C SER A 420 -2.14 41.10 -7.72
N LYS A 421 -3.12 41.43 -8.57
CA LYS A 421 -4.39 42.08 -8.20
C LYS A 421 -5.17 41.21 -7.21
N TYR A 422 -5.29 39.91 -7.51
CA TYR A 422 -5.92 38.94 -6.63
C TYR A 422 -4.89 38.01 -5.98
N ILE A 423 -5.22 37.56 -4.77
CA ILE A 423 -4.39 36.62 -4.01
C ILE A 423 -5.25 35.43 -3.63
N LEU A 424 -4.95 34.25 -4.17
CA LEU A 424 -5.55 32.99 -3.74
C LEU A 424 -4.63 32.38 -2.67
N GLN A 425 -5.03 32.48 -1.41
CA GLN A 425 -4.24 31.93 -0.30
C GLN A 425 -4.85 30.64 0.27
N MET A 426 -4.01 29.78 0.84
CA MET A 426 -4.43 28.60 1.59
C MET A 426 -3.42 28.13 2.63
N ASP A 427 -3.88 27.31 3.57
CA ASP A 427 -2.99 26.50 4.42
C ASP A 427 -2.37 25.37 3.60
N SER A 428 -1.13 24.96 3.90
CA SER A 428 -0.44 23.88 3.17
C SER A 428 -1.10 22.51 3.35
N ASP A 429 -1.99 22.34 4.33
CA ASP A 429 -2.61 21.06 4.67
C ASP A 429 -4.00 20.83 4.07
N VAL A 430 -4.48 21.74 3.21
CA VAL A 430 -5.76 21.56 2.52
C VAL A 430 -5.69 20.43 1.49
N LEU A 431 -6.76 19.63 1.42
CA LEU A 431 -6.92 18.57 0.44
C LEU A 431 -7.83 19.07 -0.68
N ILE A 432 -7.31 19.16 -1.90
CA ILE A 432 -8.02 19.72 -3.06
C ILE A 432 -8.46 18.59 -3.99
N GLY A 433 -9.78 18.49 -4.20
CA GLY A 433 -10.40 17.55 -5.11
C GLY A 433 -10.86 18.23 -6.39
N ARG A 434 -10.75 17.50 -7.51
CA ARG A 434 -11.15 17.95 -8.85
C ARG A 434 -11.96 16.87 -9.55
N ASP A 435 -13.28 17.03 -9.61
CA ASP A 435 -14.15 16.22 -10.47
C ASP A 435 -13.97 16.62 -11.94
N ASP A 436 -13.60 17.89 -12.17
CA ASP A 436 -13.35 18.47 -13.50
C ASP A 436 -12.11 19.39 -13.46
N LEU A 437 -11.04 18.96 -14.12
CA LEU A 437 -9.80 19.74 -14.25
C LEU A 437 -9.95 21.00 -15.11
N MET A 438 -11.01 21.09 -15.91
CA MET A 438 -11.31 22.25 -16.77
C MET A 438 -12.33 23.21 -16.15
N HIS A 439 -12.89 22.90 -14.98
CA HIS A 439 -13.72 23.84 -14.23
C HIS A 439 -12.90 25.08 -13.85
N ASP A 440 -13.31 26.22 -14.40
CA ASP A 440 -12.68 27.52 -14.17
C ASP A 440 -13.18 28.17 -12.87
N TYR A 441 -12.71 27.59 -11.77
CA TYR A 441 -13.06 28.05 -10.43
C TYR A 441 -12.54 29.47 -10.12
N LEU A 442 -11.50 29.94 -10.83
CA LEU A 442 -10.99 31.31 -10.68
C LEU A 442 -11.97 32.31 -11.30
N GLU A 443 -12.50 32.01 -12.49
CA GLU A 443 -13.51 32.86 -13.12
C GLU A 443 -14.75 33.01 -12.24
N ASP A 444 -15.24 31.92 -11.66
CA ASP A 444 -16.40 31.98 -10.77
C ASP A 444 -16.16 32.89 -9.56
N MET A 445 -14.99 32.81 -8.91
CA MET A 445 -14.67 33.64 -7.75
C MET A 445 -14.35 35.10 -8.12
N VAL A 446 -13.67 35.34 -9.25
CA VAL A 446 -13.30 36.69 -9.70
C VAL A 446 -14.53 37.45 -10.20
N ARG A 447 -15.45 36.78 -10.91
CA ARG A 447 -16.71 37.37 -11.35
C ARG A 447 -17.50 37.96 -10.17
N GLU A 448 -17.58 37.24 -9.05
CA GLU A 448 -18.24 37.74 -7.84
C GLU A 448 -17.57 39.00 -7.26
N LEU A 449 -16.24 39.10 -7.31
CA LEU A 449 -15.52 40.30 -6.88
C LEU A 449 -15.78 41.49 -7.81
N GLU A 450 -15.90 41.24 -9.12
CA GLU A 450 -16.10 42.28 -10.14
C GLU A 450 -17.54 42.79 -10.17
N GLU A 451 -18.52 41.89 -10.11
CA GLU A 451 -19.96 42.24 -10.12
C GLU A 451 -20.39 42.92 -8.81
N HIS A 452 -19.68 42.66 -7.70
CA HIS A 452 -19.99 43.22 -6.40
C HIS A 452 -18.82 44.02 -5.79
N PRO A 453 -18.77 45.35 -5.98
CA PRO A 453 -17.71 46.21 -5.45
C PRO A 453 -17.54 46.18 -3.92
N SER A 454 -18.58 45.78 -3.19
CA SER A 454 -18.53 45.61 -1.72
C SER A 454 -17.84 44.31 -1.29
N VAL A 455 -17.65 43.33 -2.16
CA VAL A 455 -17.04 42.04 -1.79
C VAL A 455 -15.52 42.17 -1.78
N VAL A 456 -14.86 41.76 -0.70
CA VAL A 456 -13.38 41.83 -0.59
C VAL A 456 -12.73 40.47 -0.78
N SER A 457 -13.43 39.41 -0.40
CA SER A 457 -12.92 38.05 -0.56
C SER A 457 -14.02 37.03 -0.79
N VAL A 458 -13.67 35.97 -1.52
CA VAL A 458 -14.53 34.82 -1.78
C VAL A 458 -13.90 33.59 -1.14
N GLY A 459 -14.63 32.89 -0.27
CA GLY A 459 -14.19 31.61 0.27
C GLY A 459 -14.22 30.52 -0.80
N PHE A 460 -13.22 29.65 -0.80
CA PHE A 460 -13.13 28.57 -1.79
C PHE A 460 -14.24 27.54 -1.59
N ASN A 461 -14.56 26.82 -2.67
CA ASN A 461 -15.64 25.86 -2.74
C ASN A 461 -15.40 24.66 -1.81
N ILE A 462 -16.48 24.11 -1.23
CA ILE A 462 -16.44 22.88 -0.43
C ILE A 462 -17.14 21.75 -1.17
N TYR A 463 -16.96 20.51 -0.71
CA TYR A 463 -17.73 19.40 -1.24
C TYR A 463 -19.20 19.56 -0.84
N GLN A 464 -20.05 19.87 -1.82
CA GLN A 464 -21.43 20.30 -1.58
C GLN A 464 -22.31 19.17 -1.05
N ASP A 465 -23.53 19.49 -0.62
CA ASP A 465 -24.52 18.51 -0.21
C ASP A 465 -24.88 17.55 -1.36
N LYS A 466 -25.31 16.34 -1.02
CA LYS A 466 -25.65 15.31 -2.02
C LYS A 466 -26.72 15.83 -2.98
N GLY A 467 -26.43 15.79 -4.27
CA GLY A 467 -27.31 16.27 -5.34
C GLY A 467 -27.24 17.78 -5.62
N ILE A 468 -26.41 18.54 -4.88
CA ILE A 468 -26.17 19.96 -5.13
C ILE A 468 -24.86 20.11 -5.91
N GLU A 469 -24.92 20.56 -7.16
CA GLU A 469 -23.72 20.78 -7.97
C GLU A 469 -23.12 22.17 -7.75
N PHE A 470 -23.97 23.18 -7.60
CA PHE A 470 -23.57 24.55 -7.39
C PHE A 470 -24.38 25.14 -6.24
N LYS A 471 -23.68 25.78 -5.30
CA LYS A 471 -24.31 26.55 -4.23
C LYS A 471 -24.18 28.03 -4.56
N PRO A 472 -25.30 28.76 -4.74
CA PRO A 472 -25.24 30.20 -4.96
C PRO A 472 -24.40 30.90 -3.90
N TYR A 473 -23.60 31.88 -4.33
CA TYR A 473 -22.82 32.68 -3.40
C TYR A 473 -23.74 33.48 -2.47
N PHE A 474 -23.32 33.63 -1.22
CA PHE A 474 -24.11 34.27 -0.17
C PHE A 474 -23.21 34.93 0.89
N GLY A 475 -23.82 35.80 1.70
CA GLY A 475 -23.11 36.60 2.71
C GLY A 475 -22.76 38.01 2.26
N TYR A 476 -23.55 38.63 1.36
CA TYR A 476 -23.25 39.98 0.85
C TYR A 476 -23.50 41.12 1.85
N GLU A 477 -24.31 40.87 2.88
CA GLU A 477 -24.77 41.87 3.85
C GLU A 477 -24.06 41.73 5.22
N ASP A 478 -24.08 42.81 6.03
CA ASP A 478 -23.55 42.86 7.41
C ASP A 478 -22.12 42.32 7.60
N GLY A 479 -21.20 42.71 6.71
CA GLY A 479 -19.82 42.21 6.77
C GLY A 479 -19.64 40.79 6.21
N GLY A 480 -20.74 40.08 5.92
CA GLY A 480 -20.71 38.69 5.48
C GLY A 480 -20.02 37.76 6.46
N PHE A 481 -19.24 36.83 5.92
CA PHE A 481 -18.40 35.93 6.70
C PHE A 481 -17.11 36.61 7.15
N ALA A 482 -16.50 36.10 8.22
CA ALA A 482 -15.08 36.35 8.39
C ALA A 482 -14.34 35.76 7.17
N PRO A 483 -13.33 36.48 6.62
CA PRO A 483 -12.59 36.00 5.46
C PRO A 483 -12.09 34.57 5.66
N GLU A 484 -12.24 33.72 4.64
CA GLU A 484 -11.82 32.32 4.75
C GLU A 484 -10.30 32.24 4.74
N VAL A 485 -9.74 31.79 5.86
CA VAL A 485 -8.30 31.79 6.09
C VAL A 485 -7.62 30.51 5.62
N ARG A 486 -8.38 29.41 5.52
CA ARG A 486 -7.84 28.12 5.11
C ARG A 486 -7.70 28.02 3.60
N MET A 487 -8.63 28.61 2.86
CA MET A 487 -8.58 28.71 1.40
C MET A 487 -9.54 29.80 0.91
N GLY A 488 -9.00 30.89 0.35
CA GLY A 488 -9.82 32.03 -0.10
C GLY A 488 -9.11 32.93 -1.10
N LEU A 489 -9.90 33.56 -1.97
CA LEU A 489 -9.46 34.55 -2.94
C LEU A 489 -9.73 35.95 -2.41
N PHE A 490 -8.75 36.85 -2.53
CA PHE A 490 -8.79 38.20 -1.98
C PHE A 490 -8.47 39.24 -3.04
N ASP A 491 -9.20 40.37 -3.02
CA ASP A 491 -8.85 41.57 -3.78
C ASP A 491 -7.87 42.43 -2.96
N ARG A 492 -6.62 42.53 -3.45
CA ARG A 492 -5.52 43.17 -2.72
C ARG A 492 -5.75 44.67 -2.52
N GLU A 493 -6.28 45.35 -3.53
CA GLU A 493 -6.49 46.81 -3.46
C GLU A 493 -7.60 47.14 -2.47
N ARG A 494 -8.70 46.37 -2.49
CA ARG A 494 -9.78 46.50 -1.51
C ARG A 494 -9.30 46.22 -0.09
N MET A 495 -8.43 45.22 0.11
CA MET A 495 -7.80 44.97 1.41
C MET A 495 -7.00 46.18 1.91
N TYR A 496 -6.18 46.79 1.06
CA TYR A 496 -5.41 47.97 1.45
C TYR A 496 -6.26 49.20 1.71
N ALA A 497 -7.35 49.38 0.98
CA ALA A 497 -8.28 50.50 1.13
C ALA A 497 -9.01 50.48 2.48
N MET A 498 -9.12 49.31 3.13
CA MET A 498 -9.76 49.19 4.45
C MET A 498 -8.88 49.64 5.62
N ARG A 499 -7.58 49.85 5.39
CA ARG A 499 -6.63 50.25 6.43
C ARG A 499 -6.93 51.66 6.98
N PRO A 500 -6.54 51.97 8.23
CA PRO A 500 -6.03 51.02 9.22
C PRO A 500 -7.15 50.11 9.75
N LEU A 501 -6.80 48.85 10.04
CA LEU A 501 -7.67 47.87 10.69
C LEU A 501 -7.61 48.05 12.22
N TYR A 502 -8.72 47.79 12.92
CA TYR A 502 -8.78 47.95 14.38
C TYR A 502 -8.06 46.82 15.11
N ASN A 503 -6.98 47.11 15.84
CA ASN A 503 -6.35 46.14 16.72
C ASN A 503 -5.65 46.84 17.90
N GLN A 504 -5.32 46.08 18.95
CA GLN A 504 -4.52 46.56 20.07
C GLN A 504 -3.62 45.45 20.63
N VAL A 505 -2.52 45.84 21.26
CA VAL A 505 -1.58 44.91 21.89
C VAL A 505 -2.03 44.63 23.32
N LEU A 506 -2.25 43.35 23.63
CA LEU A 506 -2.48 42.85 24.99
C LEU A 506 -1.23 42.13 25.51
N ASP A 507 -1.21 41.79 26.80
CA ASP A 507 -0.08 41.10 27.46
C ASP A 507 0.42 39.84 26.73
N LYS A 508 -0.48 39.13 26.02
CA LYS A 508 -0.19 37.86 25.34
C LYS A 508 -0.14 37.96 23.81
N GLY A 509 -0.27 39.16 23.24
CA GLY A 509 -0.27 39.40 21.79
C GLY A 509 -1.42 40.29 21.32
N TRP A 510 -1.64 40.36 20.01
CA TRP A 510 -2.76 41.11 19.42
C TRP A 510 -4.12 40.62 19.95
N GLU A 511 -5.03 41.55 20.26
CA GLU A 511 -6.40 41.19 20.67
C GLU A 511 -7.10 40.35 19.60
N TYR A 512 -7.04 40.81 18.34
CA TYR A 512 -7.66 40.17 17.19
C TYR A 512 -6.63 39.55 16.24
N THR A 513 -7.05 38.47 15.58
CA THR A 513 -6.38 37.97 14.37
C THR A 513 -6.65 38.91 13.20
N TRP A 514 -5.77 38.91 12.18
CA TRP A 514 -5.88 39.79 11.00
C TRP A 514 -7.25 39.69 10.30
N PHE A 515 -7.82 38.49 10.21
CA PHE A 515 -9.11 38.26 9.55
C PHE A 515 -10.30 38.67 10.40
N ARG A 516 -10.18 38.66 11.73
CA ARG A 516 -11.25 39.13 12.62
C ARG A 516 -11.31 40.65 12.63
N THR A 517 -10.16 41.33 12.67
CA THR A 517 -10.15 42.79 12.54
C THR A 517 -10.61 43.26 11.17
N MET A 518 -10.22 42.56 10.10
CA MET A 518 -10.76 42.81 8.76
C MET A 518 -12.29 42.62 8.73
N HIS A 519 -12.84 41.56 9.33
CA HIS A 519 -14.29 41.35 9.39
C HIS A 519 -15.04 42.46 10.12
N LEU A 520 -14.48 42.98 11.23
CA LEU A 520 -15.05 44.13 11.93
C LEU A 520 -15.05 45.37 11.03
N ARG A 521 -13.94 45.62 10.32
CA ARG A 521 -13.82 46.75 9.39
C ARG A 521 -14.77 46.62 8.18
N GLN A 522 -14.99 45.40 7.69
CA GLN A 522 -15.95 45.12 6.62
C GLN A 522 -17.37 45.55 7.02
N LYS A 523 -17.79 45.25 8.26
CA LYS A 523 -19.09 45.68 8.78
C LYS A 523 -19.25 47.20 8.80
N GLU A 524 -18.22 47.91 9.25
CA GLU A 524 -18.21 49.38 9.30
C GLU A 524 -18.30 49.99 7.90
N LEU A 525 -17.54 49.45 6.95
CA LEU A 525 -17.44 49.96 5.58
C LEU A 525 -18.51 49.39 4.62
N LYS A 526 -19.45 48.58 5.12
CA LYS A 526 -20.46 47.86 4.32
C LYS A 526 -19.85 47.01 3.20
N MET A 527 -18.67 46.47 3.46
CA MET A 527 -18.01 45.48 2.63
C MET A 527 -18.34 44.07 3.14
N SER A 528 -18.05 43.03 2.36
CA SER A 528 -18.35 41.64 2.78
C SER A 528 -17.37 40.61 2.25
N SER A 529 -17.32 39.47 2.92
CA SER A 529 -16.72 38.25 2.38
C SER A 529 -17.81 37.21 2.19
N ILE A 530 -17.81 36.55 1.04
CA ILE A 530 -18.89 35.64 0.63
C ILE A 530 -18.38 34.20 0.52
N ARG A 531 -19.32 33.25 0.46
CA ARG A 531 -19.05 31.80 0.30
C ARG A 531 -20.08 31.20 -0.64
N GLY A 532 -19.75 30.08 -1.28
CA GLY A 532 -20.61 29.40 -2.25
C GLY A 532 -19.77 28.56 -3.20
N GLY A 533 -20.26 28.42 -4.42
CA GLY A 533 -19.50 27.88 -5.54
C GLY A 533 -19.82 26.44 -5.92
N ASP A 534 -19.12 25.99 -6.94
CA ASP A 534 -19.32 24.73 -7.64
C ASP A 534 -18.56 23.57 -6.99
N ARG A 535 -19.19 22.40 -6.86
CA ARG A 535 -18.61 21.21 -6.24
C ARG A 535 -17.48 20.58 -7.05
N ARG A 536 -17.36 20.87 -8.35
CA ARG A 536 -16.39 20.22 -9.25
C ARG A 536 -14.94 20.49 -8.88
N THR A 537 -14.69 21.60 -8.19
CA THR A 537 -13.41 21.92 -7.57
C THR A 537 -13.70 22.29 -6.13
N PHE A 538 -13.09 21.61 -5.17
CA PHE A 538 -13.40 21.80 -3.75
C PHE A 538 -12.19 21.55 -2.87
N TYR A 539 -12.26 22.03 -1.62
CA TYR A 539 -11.28 21.70 -0.59
C TYR A 539 -11.91 20.97 0.60
N ILE A 540 -11.07 20.19 1.27
CA ILE A 540 -11.33 19.53 2.55
C ILE A 540 -10.18 19.89 3.50
N HIS A 541 -10.51 20.21 4.74
CA HIS A 541 -9.53 20.52 5.78
C HIS A 541 -9.40 19.36 6.79
N PRO A 542 -8.20 18.79 6.99
CA PRO A 542 -7.99 17.70 7.94
C PRO A 542 -7.90 18.22 9.38
N GLN A 543 -8.50 17.49 10.33
CA GLN A 543 -8.35 17.76 11.76
C GLN A 543 -6.92 17.48 12.24
N ASN A 544 -6.46 18.22 13.24
CA ASN A 544 -5.07 18.12 13.71
C ASN A 544 -4.72 16.76 14.33
N TYR A 545 -5.69 16.07 14.94
CA TYR A 545 -5.45 14.75 15.50
C TYR A 545 -5.14 13.69 14.43
N ARG A 546 -5.47 13.94 13.16
CA ARG A 546 -5.09 13.06 12.03
C ARG A 546 -3.66 13.32 11.56
N LYS A 547 -3.22 14.57 11.66
CA LYS A 547 -1.88 15.01 11.25
C LYS A 547 -0.77 14.44 12.12
N SER A 548 -1.10 13.91 13.30
CA SER A 548 -0.13 13.23 14.17
C SER A 548 0.42 11.92 13.59
N VAL A 549 -0.16 11.39 12.50
CA VAL A 549 0.36 10.23 11.77
C VAL A 549 0.35 10.57 10.28
N SER A 550 1.52 10.86 9.70
CA SER A 550 1.62 11.34 8.32
C SER A 550 0.96 10.43 7.28
N ASP A 551 1.12 9.10 7.39
CA ASP A 551 0.56 8.17 6.41
C ASP A 551 -0.96 8.25 6.31
N ILE A 552 -1.66 8.38 7.44
CA ILE A 552 -3.13 8.37 7.48
C ILE A 552 -3.69 9.53 6.67
N TRP A 553 -3.24 10.75 6.95
CA TRP A 553 -3.80 11.92 6.31
C TRP A 553 -3.30 12.07 4.86
N LEU A 554 -2.06 11.66 4.54
CA LEU A 554 -1.55 11.69 3.17
C LEU A 554 -2.17 10.59 2.28
N THR A 555 -2.62 9.49 2.87
CA THR A 555 -3.45 8.51 2.16
C THR A 555 -4.81 9.11 1.82
N ILE A 556 -5.44 9.83 2.75
CA ILE A 556 -6.69 10.55 2.49
C ILE A 556 -6.48 11.58 1.36
N LEU A 557 -5.38 12.33 1.39
CA LEU A 557 -4.98 13.22 0.30
C LEU A 557 -4.95 12.48 -1.04
N ASP A 558 -4.27 11.33 -1.10
CA ASP A 558 -4.19 10.51 -2.32
C ASP A 558 -5.57 10.02 -2.81
N ARG A 559 -6.51 9.72 -1.90
CA ARG A 559 -7.90 9.39 -2.28
C ARG A 559 -8.62 10.59 -2.90
N VAL A 560 -8.48 11.77 -2.29
CA VAL A 560 -9.07 13.01 -2.78
C VAL A 560 -8.54 13.35 -4.17
N GLU A 561 -7.22 13.21 -4.40
CA GLU A 561 -6.61 13.44 -5.72
C GLU A 561 -7.15 12.52 -6.81
N GLN A 562 -7.47 11.27 -6.46
CA GLN A 562 -7.99 10.27 -7.38
C GLN A 562 -9.53 10.32 -7.53
N GLY A 563 -10.21 11.26 -6.85
CA GLY A 563 -11.66 11.39 -6.91
C GLY A 563 -12.44 10.34 -6.09
N TYR A 564 -11.77 9.62 -5.19
CA TYR A 564 -12.41 8.65 -4.30
C TYR A 564 -12.89 9.32 -3.01
N ILE A 565 -14.06 9.96 -3.10
CA ILE A 565 -14.68 10.69 -1.99
C ILE A 565 -15.78 9.84 -1.34
N PRO A 566 -15.72 9.57 -0.01
CA PRO A 566 -16.74 8.78 0.66
C PRO A 566 -18.04 9.58 0.84
N ASP A 567 -19.16 8.86 0.89
CA ASP A 567 -20.51 9.45 1.07
C ASP A 567 -20.64 10.29 2.35
N CYS A 568 -19.82 10.03 3.37
CA CYS A 568 -19.85 10.82 4.61
C CYS A 568 -19.24 12.24 4.46
N GLN A 569 -18.59 12.55 3.34
CA GLN A 569 -17.96 13.86 3.10
C GLN A 569 -18.91 14.92 2.55
N TYR A 570 -20.06 14.54 1.96
CA TYR A 570 -21.04 15.50 1.42
C TYR A 570 -21.42 16.59 2.45
N GLY A 571 -21.36 17.85 2.04
CA GLY A 571 -21.66 19.03 2.86
C GLY A 571 -20.59 19.41 3.89
N GLY A 572 -19.56 18.58 4.07
CA GLY A 572 -18.48 18.80 5.02
C GLY A 572 -17.31 19.58 4.40
N PHE A 573 -16.82 20.60 5.10
CA PHE A 573 -15.53 21.23 4.78
C PHE A 573 -14.37 20.60 5.55
N ASP A 574 -14.62 20.02 6.73
CA ASP A 574 -13.63 19.22 7.46
C ASP A 574 -13.62 17.77 6.93
N CYS A 575 -12.52 17.04 7.14
CA CYS A 575 -12.39 15.65 6.74
C CYS A 575 -13.32 14.74 7.56
N MET A 576 -14.38 14.23 6.93
CA MET A 576 -15.42 13.39 7.54
C MET A 576 -15.04 11.90 7.52
N GLY A 577 -15.80 11.05 8.23
CA GLY A 577 -15.58 9.60 8.23
C GLY A 577 -14.29 9.15 8.92
N SER A 578 -14.15 7.85 9.16
CA SER A 578 -12.92 7.21 9.66
C SER A 578 -11.90 6.99 8.54
N TYR A 579 -10.67 6.62 8.88
CA TYR A 579 -9.67 6.20 7.88
C TYR A 579 -10.17 5.04 7.00
N TYR A 580 -10.99 4.15 7.57
CA TYR A 580 -11.59 3.03 6.86
C TYR A 580 -12.55 3.51 5.77
N ASP A 581 -13.31 4.58 6.01
CA ASP A 581 -14.24 5.14 5.01
C ASP A 581 -13.49 5.70 3.80
N TRP A 582 -12.29 6.24 4.03
CA TRP A 582 -11.41 6.73 2.98
C TRP A 582 -10.63 5.63 2.25
N CYS A 583 -10.47 4.45 2.83
CA CYS A 583 -9.78 3.32 2.18
C CYS A 583 -10.67 2.66 1.12
N ILE A 584 -11.02 3.42 0.08
CA ILE A 584 -11.81 3.01 -1.08
C ILE A 584 -11.00 3.24 -2.38
N PRO A 585 -11.28 2.49 -3.45
CA PRO A 585 -12.16 1.31 -3.51
C PRO A 585 -11.49 0.09 -2.85
N ARG A 586 -12.30 -0.72 -2.14
CA ARG A 586 -11.85 -2.00 -1.57
C ARG A 586 -12.06 -3.14 -2.55
N ARG A 587 -11.08 -4.04 -2.66
CA ARG A 587 -11.14 -5.24 -3.49
C ARG A 587 -12.01 -6.32 -2.86
N GLU A 588 -12.80 -6.99 -3.68
CA GLU A 588 -13.69 -8.10 -3.28
C GLU A 588 -13.49 -9.37 -4.10
N GLU A 589 -12.54 -9.37 -5.03
CA GLU A 589 -12.24 -10.52 -5.88
C GLU A 589 -11.84 -11.76 -5.06
N PRO A 590 -12.10 -12.98 -5.57
CA PRO A 590 -11.65 -14.20 -4.92
C PRO A 590 -10.13 -14.28 -4.81
N TYR A 591 -9.40 -13.64 -5.72
CA TYR A 591 -7.93 -13.57 -5.73
C TYR A 591 -7.49 -12.12 -5.80
N VAL A 592 -6.70 -11.65 -4.83
CA VAL A 592 -6.17 -10.28 -4.83
C VAL A 592 -4.67 -10.30 -4.72
N PHE A 593 -4.01 -9.72 -5.73
CA PHE A 593 -2.58 -9.48 -5.70
C PHE A 593 -2.26 -8.25 -4.84
N VAL A 594 -1.31 -8.39 -3.92
CA VAL A 594 -0.73 -7.28 -3.16
C VAL A 594 0.67 -7.05 -3.68
N CYS A 595 0.92 -5.83 -4.15
CA CYS A 595 2.22 -5.40 -4.67
C CYS A 595 2.63 -4.10 -4.02
N THR A 596 3.84 -4.08 -3.48
CA THR A 596 4.44 -2.88 -2.90
C THR A 596 5.69 -2.53 -3.68
N VAL A 597 5.83 -1.28 -4.11
CA VAL A 597 6.95 -0.83 -4.94
C VAL A 597 7.64 0.36 -4.29
N ARG A 598 8.96 0.45 -4.46
CA ARG A 598 9.74 1.64 -4.13
C ARG A 598 10.89 1.76 -5.09
N ASN A 599 10.95 2.86 -5.84
CA ASN A 599 12.04 3.17 -6.77
C ASN A 599 12.37 2.02 -7.73
N VAL A 600 11.37 1.22 -8.11
CA VAL A 600 11.50 0.20 -9.16
C VAL A 600 11.64 0.91 -10.50
N ASP A 601 12.52 0.43 -11.36
CA ASP A 601 12.67 0.95 -12.72
C ASP A 601 11.39 0.72 -13.54
N TYR A 602 11.08 1.67 -14.43
CA TYR A 602 9.82 1.66 -15.18
C TYR A 602 9.63 0.38 -16.01
N ASP A 603 10.68 -0.14 -16.64
CA ASP A 603 10.64 -1.34 -17.47
C ASP A 603 10.69 -2.66 -16.68
N ARG A 604 11.22 -2.65 -15.46
CA ARG A 604 11.03 -3.73 -14.47
C ARG A 604 9.56 -3.82 -14.04
N PHE A 605 8.96 -2.69 -13.67
CA PHE A 605 7.54 -2.64 -13.30
C PHE A 605 6.65 -3.09 -14.47
N LEU A 606 6.94 -2.66 -15.71
CA LEU A 606 6.21 -3.09 -16.90
C LEU A 606 6.24 -4.61 -17.08
N ARG A 607 7.40 -5.26 -16.85
CA ARG A 607 7.52 -6.73 -16.93
C ARG A 607 6.61 -7.41 -15.90
N MET A 608 6.67 -6.97 -14.64
CA MET A 608 5.81 -7.48 -13.57
C MET A 608 4.34 -7.35 -13.98
N PHE A 609 3.91 -6.14 -14.34
CA PHE A 609 2.52 -5.84 -14.60
C PHE A 609 2.00 -6.55 -15.86
N ALA A 610 2.81 -6.66 -16.93
CA ALA A 610 2.45 -7.42 -18.11
C ALA A 610 2.29 -8.93 -17.82
N SER A 611 3.10 -9.49 -16.92
CA SER A 611 2.96 -10.90 -16.52
C SER A 611 1.64 -11.18 -15.78
N LEU A 612 1.18 -10.23 -14.96
CA LEU A 612 -0.12 -10.30 -14.28
C LEU A 612 -1.29 -10.10 -15.27
N LEU A 613 -1.21 -9.10 -16.14
CA LEU A 613 -2.25 -8.81 -17.14
C LEU A 613 -2.47 -9.96 -18.14
N SER A 614 -1.51 -10.88 -18.23
CA SER A 614 -1.54 -12.03 -19.14
C SER A 614 -2.10 -13.31 -18.51
N GLN A 615 -2.44 -13.32 -17.22
CA GLN A 615 -3.04 -14.50 -16.60
C GLN A 615 -4.35 -14.91 -17.31
N ASP A 616 -4.53 -16.22 -17.48
CA ASP A 616 -5.66 -16.83 -18.18
C ASP A 616 -6.96 -16.79 -17.36
N ASP A 617 -6.84 -16.87 -16.03
CA ASP A 617 -7.91 -16.59 -15.08
C ASP A 617 -8.00 -15.08 -14.83
N ASP A 618 -9.16 -14.48 -15.09
CA ASP A 618 -9.41 -13.05 -14.97
C ASP A 618 -10.06 -12.64 -13.63
N ARG A 619 -10.31 -13.60 -12.72
CA ARG A 619 -10.98 -13.39 -11.43
C ARG A 619 -10.07 -12.75 -10.37
N TRP A 620 -9.05 -12.00 -10.78
CA TRP A 620 -8.15 -11.29 -9.90
C TRP A 620 -8.49 -9.80 -9.77
N GLY A 621 -8.09 -9.23 -8.63
CA GLY A 621 -7.92 -7.80 -8.40
C GLY A 621 -6.52 -7.52 -7.85
N MET A 622 -6.14 -6.25 -7.73
CA MET A 622 -4.82 -5.86 -7.24
C MET A 622 -4.93 -4.65 -6.31
N VAL A 623 -4.17 -4.69 -5.21
CA VAL A 623 -3.83 -3.52 -4.41
C VAL A 623 -2.36 -3.22 -4.64
N LEU A 624 -2.08 -2.08 -5.29
CA LEU A 624 -0.74 -1.63 -5.63
C LEU A 624 -0.38 -0.43 -4.76
N ILE A 625 0.65 -0.55 -3.93
CA ILE A 625 1.14 0.54 -3.09
C ILE A 625 2.50 1.00 -3.59
N ASP A 626 2.58 2.25 -4.05
CA ASP A 626 3.84 2.95 -4.22
C ASP A 626 4.29 3.53 -2.87
N ASP A 627 5.41 3.04 -2.34
CA ASP A 627 5.96 3.40 -1.03
C ASP A 627 6.84 4.66 -1.10
N ALA A 628 6.23 5.76 -1.57
CA ALA A 628 6.85 7.08 -1.71
C ALA A 628 8.09 7.09 -2.62
N SER A 629 7.97 6.51 -3.82
CA SER A 629 9.06 6.56 -4.81
C SER A 629 9.38 8.00 -5.22
N ASP A 630 10.66 8.29 -5.39
CA ASP A 630 11.18 9.62 -5.78
C ASP A 630 11.83 9.63 -7.17
N ASN A 631 11.86 8.48 -7.86
CA ASN A 631 12.33 8.34 -9.25
C ASN A 631 11.23 8.66 -10.31
N GLY A 632 10.07 9.17 -9.90
CA GLY A 632 8.92 9.46 -10.76
C GLY A 632 8.00 8.25 -11.06
N LEU A 633 8.26 7.10 -10.43
CA LEU A 633 7.45 5.89 -10.60
C LEU A 633 5.98 6.08 -10.19
N SER A 634 5.70 6.90 -9.16
CA SER A 634 4.34 7.14 -8.67
C SER A 634 3.39 7.61 -9.79
N LEU A 635 3.81 8.65 -10.52
CA LEU A 635 3.04 9.20 -11.65
C LEU A 635 3.00 8.25 -12.85
N PHE A 636 4.07 7.47 -13.06
CA PHE A 636 4.12 6.49 -14.14
C PHE A 636 3.11 5.36 -13.91
N ILE A 637 3.02 4.85 -12.68
CA ILE A 637 2.04 3.83 -12.29
C ILE A 637 0.62 4.39 -12.36
N GLU A 638 0.38 5.62 -11.87
CA GLU A 638 -0.92 6.30 -11.98
C GLU A 638 -1.42 6.28 -13.43
N TYR A 639 -0.56 6.65 -14.39
CA TYR A 639 -0.92 6.69 -15.80
C TYR A 639 -1.15 5.30 -16.40
N LEU A 640 -0.26 4.34 -16.11
CA LEU A 640 -0.36 2.98 -16.65
C LEU A 640 -1.55 2.19 -16.12
N THR A 641 -1.93 2.40 -14.85
CA THR A 641 -2.99 1.65 -14.19
C THR A 641 -4.38 2.27 -14.39
N LYS A 642 -4.46 3.52 -14.86
CA LYS A 642 -5.72 4.23 -15.14
C LYS A 642 -6.71 3.42 -16.00
N PRO A 643 -6.32 2.72 -17.10
CA PRO A 643 -7.22 1.87 -17.88
C PRO A 643 -7.73 0.63 -17.14
N PHE A 644 -7.12 0.29 -16.00
CA PHE A 644 -7.38 -0.91 -15.22
C PHE A 644 -7.94 -0.58 -13.82
N LYS A 645 -8.49 0.62 -13.59
CA LYS A 645 -9.04 1.06 -12.30
C LYS A 645 -10.06 0.09 -11.69
N ASP A 646 -10.82 -0.62 -12.52
CA ASP A 646 -11.81 -1.61 -12.06
C ASP A 646 -11.12 -2.87 -11.50
N LYS A 647 -9.85 -3.11 -11.84
CA LYS A 647 -9.02 -4.25 -11.40
C LYS A 647 -7.92 -3.86 -10.40
N VAL A 648 -7.51 -2.59 -10.37
CA VAL A 648 -6.38 -2.10 -9.58
C VAL A 648 -6.80 -0.97 -8.65
N THR A 649 -6.62 -1.16 -7.35
CA THR A 649 -6.62 -0.08 -6.36
C THR A 649 -5.18 0.40 -6.18
N LEU A 650 -4.83 1.56 -6.73
CA LEU A 650 -3.53 2.20 -6.55
C LEU A 650 -3.53 3.07 -5.29
N ILE A 651 -2.53 2.92 -4.42
CA ILE A 651 -2.23 3.80 -3.30
C ILE A 651 -0.85 4.42 -3.52
N ARG A 652 -0.76 5.74 -3.49
CA ARG A 652 0.51 6.46 -3.61
C ARG A 652 0.87 7.03 -2.24
N ASN A 653 1.67 6.29 -1.48
CA ASN A 653 2.19 6.82 -0.23
C ASN A 653 3.08 8.02 -0.54
N ARG A 654 3.02 9.02 0.34
CA ARG A 654 3.85 10.22 0.26
C ARG A 654 4.95 10.25 1.32
N VAL A 655 4.85 9.35 2.29
CA VAL A 655 5.85 9.05 3.30
C VAL A 655 6.15 7.57 3.25
N ARG A 656 7.39 7.19 3.51
CA ARG A 656 7.79 5.79 3.51
C ARG A 656 7.10 5.06 4.67
N GLY A 657 6.31 4.06 4.31
CA GLY A 657 5.62 3.16 5.22
C GLY A 657 6.45 1.92 5.57
N GLY A 658 7.26 1.44 4.61
CA GLY A 658 7.99 0.19 4.75
C GLY A 658 7.22 -1.03 4.26
N GLY A 659 7.93 -2.14 4.04
CA GLY A 659 7.40 -3.32 3.35
C GLY A 659 6.24 -3.97 4.10
N LEU A 660 6.42 -4.28 5.39
CA LEU A 660 5.41 -5.00 6.16
C LEU A 660 4.20 -4.12 6.49
N TYR A 661 4.41 -2.84 6.80
CA TYR A 661 3.31 -1.90 7.01
C TYR A 661 2.44 -1.79 5.77
N ASN A 662 3.04 -1.71 4.57
CA ASN A 662 2.27 -1.61 3.34
C ASN A 662 1.52 -2.91 3.01
N HIS A 663 2.07 -4.08 3.31
CA HIS A 663 1.32 -5.34 3.24
C HIS A 663 0.13 -5.34 4.19
N TYR A 664 0.33 -4.93 5.44
CA TYR A 664 -0.76 -4.77 6.41
C TYR A 664 -1.80 -3.77 5.89
N LYS A 665 -1.37 -2.62 5.39
CA LYS A 665 -2.24 -1.56 4.87
C LYS A 665 -3.10 -2.06 3.70
N ALA A 666 -2.48 -2.73 2.74
CA ALA A 666 -3.14 -3.30 1.57
C ALA A 666 -4.21 -4.34 1.97
N ILE A 667 -3.83 -5.31 2.80
CA ILE A 667 -4.70 -6.43 3.17
C ILE A 667 -5.80 -5.96 4.12
N HIS A 668 -5.46 -5.21 5.16
CA HIS A 668 -6.38 -4.82 6.23
C HIS A 668 -7.42 -3.80 5.78
N TYR A 669 -6.99 -2.73 5.09
CA TYR A 669 -7.86 -1.60 4.75
C TYR A 669 -8.45 -1.69 3.33
N PHE A 670 -7.73 -2.26 2.36
CA PHE A 670 -8.11 -2.24 0.93
C PHE A 670 -8.63 -3.57 0.39
N VAL A 671 -8.66 -4.65 1.17
CA VAL A 671 -9.35 -5.90 0.82
C VAL A 671 -10.50 -6.12 1.80
N LYS A 672 -11.70 -6.37 1.29
CA LYS A 672 -12.90 -6.45 2.14
C LYS A 672 -13.28 -7.88 2.51
N ASN A 673 -13.28 -8.80 1.55
CA ASN A 673 -13.78 -10.16 1.76
C ASN A 673 -12.76 -11.02 2.55
N PRO A 674 -13.10 -11.55 3.74
CA PRO A 674 -12.18 -12.37 4.54
C PRO A 674 -11.81 -13.70 3.88
N ASN A 675 -12.59 -14.18 2.91
CA ASN A 675 -12.30 -15.41 2.17
C ASN A 675 -11.43 -15.18 0.92
N THR A 676 -11.14 -13.93 0.55
CA THR A 676 -10.22 -13.64 -0.57
C THR A 676 -8.86 -14.31 -0.33
N VAL A 677 -8.31 -14.91 -1.37
CA VAL A 677 -6.93 -15.37 -1.41
C VAL A 677 -6.05 -14.16 -1.71
N ILE A 678 -5.18 -13.82 -0.75
CA ILE A 678 -4.14 -12.81 -0.94
C ILE A 678 -2.96 -13.48 -1.63
N ILE A 679 -2.39 -12.83 -2.65
CA ILE A 679 -1.21 -13.30 -3.38
C ILE A 679 -0.17 -12.19 -3.39
N THR A 680 1.05 -12.43 -2.92
CA THR A 680 2.10 -11.39 -2.94
C THR A 680 2.88 -11.43 -4.25
N LEU A 681 3.05 -10.27 -4.90
CA LEU A 681 3.85 -10.10 -6.12
C LEU A 681 4.68 -8.82 -6.01
N ASP A 682 6.00 -8.95 -5.95
CA ASP A 682 6.91 -7.81 -5.80
C ASP A 682 7.09 -7.10 -7.14
N GLY A 683 7.26 -5.77 -7.13
CA GLY A 683 7.20 -4.95 -8.34
C GLY A 683 8.37 -5.09 -9.31
N ASP A 684 9.49 -5.60 -8.83
CA ASP A 684 10.70 -5.92 -9.58
C ASP A 684 10.75 -7.37 -10.08
N ASP A 685 9.83 -8.23 -9.62
CA ASP A 685 9.72 -9.64 -10.00
C ASP A 685 8.75 -9.86 -11.19
N ALA A 686 8.42 -11.12 -11.50
CA ALA A 686 7.37 -11.45 -12.46
C ALA A 686 6.75 -12.83 -12.18
N LEU A 687 5.49 -13.00 -12.60
CA LEU A 687 4.89 -14.33 -12.70
C LEU A 687 5.53 -15.09 -13.84
N LEU A 688 5.90 -16.34 -13.58
CA LEU A 688 6.50 -17.22 -14.58
C LEU A 688 5.38 -18.01 -15.27
N GLY A 689 4.89 -17.47 -16.40
CA GLY A 689 3.83 -18.08 -17.21
C GLY A 689 2.46 -17.40 -17.06
N ASP A 690 1.53 -17.75 -17.96
CA ASP A 690 0.17 -17.18 -18.06
C ASP A 690 -0.89 -17.99 -17.29
N LYS A 691 -0.52 -19.11 -16.66
CA LYS A 691 -1.45 -20.01 -15.92
C LYS A 691 -1.19 -20.05 -14.42
N VAL A 692 -0.37 -19.14 -13.89
CA VAL A 692 0.02 -19.14 -12.48
C VAL A 692 -1.20 -18.99 -11.58
N LEU A 693 -2.11 -18.07 -11.91
CA LEU A 693 -3.33 -17.90 -11.14
C LEU A 693 -4.23 -19.14 -11.19
N SER A 694 -4.44 -19.73 -12.37
CA SER A 694 -5.21 -20.99 -12.51
C SER A 694 -4.65 -22.13 -11.66
N LEU A 695 -3.33 -22.24 -11.55
CA LEU A 695 -2.68 -23.25 -10.71
C LEU A 695 -2.88 -22.99 -9.22
N ILE A 696 -2.81 -21.73 -8.79
CA ILE A 696 -3.11 -21.33 -7.42
C ILE A 696 -4.58 -21.60 -7.12
N ALA A 697 -5.49 -21.13 -7.97
CA ALA A 697 -6.93 -21.31 -7.84
C ALA A 697 -7.32 -22.78 -7.70
N ASN A 698 -6.74 -23.65 -8.54
CA ASN A 698 -6.95 -25.09 -8.43
C ASN A 698 -6.62 -25.65 -7.03
N ARG A 699 -5.54 -25.19 -6.38
CA ARG A 699 -5.21 -25.63 -5.00
C ARG A 699 -6.23 -25.16 -3.97
N TYR A 700 -6.79 -23.96 -4.12
CA TYR A 700 -7.82 -23.45 -3.21
C TYR A 700 -9.20 -24.07 -3.44
N GLU A 701 -9.57 -24.29 -4.69
CA GLU A 701 -10.93 -24.69 -5.09
C GLU A 701 -11.08 -26.22 -5.11
N GLU A 702 -10.15 -26.94 -5.73
CA GLU A 702 -10.23 -28.41 -5.87
C GLU A 702 -9.54 -29.15 -4.72
N HIS A 703 -8.47 -28.56 -4.17
CA HIS A 703 -7.73 -29.15 -3.05
C HIS A 703 -8.09 -28.53 -1.70
N PHE A 704 -9.01 -27.57 -1.63
CA PHE A 704 -9.48 -26.92 -0.39
C PHE A 704 -8.36 -26.36 0.48
N ALA A 705 -7.26 -25.90 -0.14
CA ALA A 705 -6.17 -25.28 0.59
C ALA A 705 -6.62 -23.95 1.24
N ASP A 706 -5.95 -23.57 2.32
CA ASP A 706 -6.06 -22.23 2.92
C ASP A 706 -4.73 -21.45 2.89
N VAL A 707 -3.62 -22.13 2.56
CA VAL A 707 -2.31 -21.57 2.24
C VAL A 707 -1.72 -22.33 1.05
N VAL A 708 -1.14 -21.61 0.08
CA VAL A 708 -0.40 -22.21 -1.04
C VAL A 708 0.93 -21.50 -1.24
N ILE A 709 2.02 -22.28 -1.24
CA ILE A 709 3.39 -21.81 -1.48
C ILE A 709 3.86 -22.26 -2.87
N GLY A 710 4.39 -21.32 -3.65
CA GLY A 710 4.95 -21.59 -4.98
C GLY A 710 6.38 -22.13 -4.97
N ARG A 711 6.93 -22.39 -6.16
CA ARG A 711 8.37 -22.53 -6.36
C ARG A 711 8.93 -21.31 -7.07
N ILE A 712 10.11 -20.89 -6.65
CA ILE A 712 10.82 -19.74 -7.23
C ILE A 712 11.97 -20.18 -8.13
N TYR A 713 12.11 -19.50 -9.27
CA TYR A 713 13.38 -19.43 -9.97
C TYR A 713 14.17 -18.21 -9.48
N GLN A 714 15.43 -18.41 -9.09
CA GLN A 714 16.29 -17.35 -8.57
C GLN A 714 17.32 -16.95 -9.64
N ASN A 715 17.35 -15.67 -10.01
CA ASN A 715 18.26 -15.15 -11.05
C ASN A 715 19.76 -15.21 -10.65
N TYR A 716 20.08 -15.48 -9.39
CA TYR A 716 21.44 -15.48 -8.84
C TYR A 716 21.91 -16.85 -8.33
N ARG A 717 21.06 -17.87 -8.36
CA ARG A 717 21.39 -19.20 -7.84
C ARG A 717 20.69 -20.31 -8.62
N LEU A 718 21.49 -21.11 -9.33
CA LEU A 718 21.04 -22.26 -10.10
C LEU A 718 21.41 -23.56 -9.40
N GLN A 719 20.48 -24.52 -9.31
CA GLN A 719 20.72 -25.84 -8.73
C GLN A 719 19.99 -26.94 -9.49
N PRO A 720 20.53 -28.18 -9.52
CA PRO A 720 19.95 -29.30 -10.29
C PRO A 720 18.66 -29.86 -9.68
N HIS A 721 18.44 -29.61 -8.38
CA HIS A 721 17.24 -30.02 -7.66
C HIS A 721 16.73 -28.85 -6.83
N TYR A 722 15.41 -28.78 -6.68
CA TYR A 722 14.79 -27.77 -5.84
C TYR A 722 15.14 -27.96 -4.36
N ARG A 723 15.82 -26.97 -3.77
CA ARG A 723 16.40 -27.05 -2.42
C ARG A 723 15.45 -26.63 -1.30
N TYR A 724 14.33 -26.01 -1.64
CA TYR A 724 13.49 -25.29 -0.69
C TYR A 724 12.07 -25.88 -0.59
N PRO A 725 11.88 -27.19 -0.32
CA PRO A 725 10.54 -27.70 -0.04
C PRO A 725 10.00 -27.01 1.23
N ALA A 726 8.71 -26.66 1.21
CA ALA A 726 8.06 -26.05 2.37
C ALA A 726 7.85 -27.10 3.46
N ASN A 727 8.24 -26.78 4.69
CA ASN A 727 8.00 -27.60 5.88
C ASN A 727 6.79 -27.07 6.63
N PHE A 728 5.62 -27.64 6.32
CA PHE A 728 4.35 -27.28 6.97
C PHE A 728 4.19 -27.83 8.39
N VAL A 729 5.00 -28.83 8.78
CA VAL A 729 4.92 -29.47 10.10
C VAL A 729 5.71 -28.68 11.15
N SER A 730 6.86 -28.14 10.75
CA SER A 730 7.73 -27.35 11.65
C SER A 730 8.16 -26.06 10.98
N PRO A 731 7.21 -25.12 10.72
CA PRO A 731 7.49 -23.87 10.02
C PRO A 731 8.45 -22.96 10.78
N ARG A 732 8.68 -23.19 12.08
CA ARG A 732 9.68 -22.45 12.86
C ARG A 732 11.12 -22.94 12.68
N THR A 733 11.33 -24.17 12.21
CA THR A 733 12.68 -24.71 12.00
C THR A 733 13.31 -23.98 10.82
N THR A 734 14.21 -23.02 11.07
CA THR A 734 14.81 -22.14 10.04
C THR A 734 13.80 -21.32 9.23
N GLY A 735 12.56 -21.16 9.72
CA GLY A 735 11.44 -20.57 8.98
C GLY A 735 10.77 -21.51 7.97
N GLY A 736 11.11 -22.81 7.98
CA GLY A 736 10.40 -23.87 7.26
C GLY A 736 10.27 -23.67 5.76
N ASN A 737 11.03 -22.77 5.16
CA ASN A 737 10.90 -22.36 3.76
C ASN A 737 9.48 -21.88 3.39
N VAL A 738 8.63 -21.47 4.34
CA VAL A 738 7.24 -21.04 4.07
C VAL A 738 7.13 -19.58 3.63
N TRP A 739 8.25 -18.86 3.67
CA TRP A 739 8.42 -17.46 3.25
C TRP A 739 8.62 -17.32 1.72
N GLN A 740 8.62 -18.41 0.95
CA GLN A 740 8.93 -18.36 -0.48
C GLN A 740 7.77 -17.89 -1.36
N HIS A 741 8.09 -17.19 -2.45
CA HIS A 741 7.11 -16.87 -3.49
C HIS A 741 6.73 -18.11 -4.32
N THR A 742 5.61 -18.13 -5.04
CA THR A 742 4.44 -17.27 -4.88
C THR A 742 3.78 -17.57 -3.53
N ARG A 743 3.67 -16.58 -2.64
CA ARG A 743 2.99 -16.76 -1.35
C ARG A 743 1.52 -16.46 -1.56
N SER A 744 0.66 -17.35 -1.09
CA SER A 744 -0.77 -17.06 -1.03
C SER A 744 -1.42 -17.65 0.20
N PHE A 745 -2.44 -16.98 0.72
CA PHE A 745 -3.20 -17.40 1.89
C PHE A 745 -4.60 -16.78 1.89
N ARG A 746 -5.55 -17.41 2.58
CA ARG A 746 -6.85 -16.79 2.86
C ARG A 746 -6.67 -15.57 3.76
N LYS A 747 -7.30 -14.45 3.42
CA LYS A 747 -7.22 -13.18 4.16
C LYS A 747 -7.50 -13.34 5.65
N TYR A 748 -8.49 -14.16 6.03
CA TYR A 748 -8.83 -14.37 7.45
C TYR A 748 -7.64 -14.90 8.28
N LEU A 749 -6.65 -15.59 7.69
CA LEU A 749 -5.45 -16.01 8.40
C LEU A 749 -4.56 -14.82 8.76
N PHE A 750 -4.46 -13.84 7.85
CA PHE A 750 -3.73 -12.59 8.11
C PHE A 750 -4.46 -11.69 9.11
N ASP A 751 -5.78 -11.56 8.98
CA ASP A 751 -6.62 -10.84 9.95
C ASP A 751 -6.50 -11.44 11.37
N SER A 752 -6.17 -12.73 11.44
CA SER A 752 -5.97 -13.47 12.70
C SER A 752 -4.63 -13.18 13.40
N LEU A 753 -3.72 -12.46 12.74
CA LEU A 753 -2.48 -11.99 13.35
C LEU A 753 -2.75 -10.87 14.35
N ASP A 754 -1.93 -10.81 15.38
CA ASP A 754 -1.92 -9.74 16.38
C ASP A 754 -0.83 -8.72 16.03
N ALA A 755 -0.94 -7.49 16.54
CA ALA A 755 0.09 -6.46 16.33
C ALA A 755 1.49 -6.93 16.77
N LYS A 756 1.56 -7.77 17.81
CA LYS A 756 2.81 -8.38 18.23
C LYS A 756 3.40 -9.25 17.14
N ASP A 757 2.64 -10.01 16.35
CA ASP A 757 3.19 -10.90 15.33
C ASP A 757 3.92 -10.11 14.22
N LEU A 758 3.44 -8.90 13.92
CA LEU A 758 3.94 -8.05 12.84
C LEU A 758 4.93 -6.97 13.29
N LYS A 759 4.99 -6.66 14.58
CA LYS A 759 5.81 -5.57 15.12
C LYS A 759 6.79 -6.04 16.17
N LYS A 760 8.00 -5.48 16.18
CA LYS A 760 8.97 -5.61 17.27
C LYS A 760 8.48 -4.77 18.45
N VAL A 761 8.27 -5.44 19.57
CA VAL A 761 7.83 -4.83 20.83
C VAL A 761 9.04 -4.61 21.73
N PRO A 762 9.30 -3.38 22.21
CA PRO A 762 10.39 -3.12 23.16
C PRO A 762 10.19 -3.85 24.49
N ASN A 763 11.30 -4.26 25.12
CA ASN A 763 11.29 -4.95 26.42
C ASN A 763 11.12 -3.98 27.62
N ASP A 764 11.13 -2.66 27.40
CA ASP A 764 11.14 -1.62 28.44
C ASP A 764 9.75 -1.01 28.73
N GLY A 765 9.08 -1.57 29.75
CA GLY A 765 8.70 -0.77 30.91
C GLY A 765 7.37 0.01 30.96
N ASN A 766 6.44 -0.10 30.00
CA ASN A 766 5.05 0.36 30.22
C ASN A 766 4.05 -0.31 29.27
N ILE A 767 3.08 -1.04 29.82
CA ILE A 767 2.06 -1.76 29.05
C ILE A 767 1.17 -0.82 28.22
N SER A 768 0.92 0.41 28.67
CA SER A 768 0.11 1.41 27.95
C SER A 768 0.84 2.02 26.73
N LYS A 769 2.18 1.93 26.66
CA LYS A 769 3.00 2.44 25.54
C LYS A 769 3.57 1.36 24.61
N ILE A 770 3.35 0.07 24.91
CA ILE A 770 3.80 -1.06 24.08
C ILE A 770 3.33 -0.92 22.62
N VAL A 771 2.10 -0.44 22.40
CA VAL A 771 1.54 -0.30 21.04
C VAL A 771 2.17 0.88 20.29
N THR A 772 2.38 2.02 20.95
CA THR A 772 2.90 3.24 20.31
C THR A 772 4.39 3.19 20.01
N LYS A 773 5.17 2.42 20.80
CA LYS A 773 6.62 2.24 20.56
C LYS A 773 6.96 1.01 19.70
N SER A 774 5.97 0.18 19.37
CA SER A 774 6.19 -1.00 18.53
C SER A 774 6.52 -0.61 17.09
N GLN A 775 7.58 -1.20 16.54
CA GLN A 775 8.07 -0.91 15.18
C GLN A 775 7.73 -2.06 14.24
N TRP A 776 7.38 -1.76 13.00
CA TRP A 776 7.16 -2.78 11.97
C TRP A 776 8.45 -3.58 11.70
N ILE A 777 8.31 -4.88 11.50
CA ILE A 777 9.45 -5.73 11.13
C ILE A 777 9.69 -5.59 9.62
N GLU A 778 10.71 -4.81 9.25
CA GLU A 778 11.00 -4.47 7.84
C GLU A 778 11.84 -5.56 7.16
N SER A 779 13.08 -5.77 7.63
CA SER A 779 13.99 -6.80 7.15
C SER A 779 13.50 -8.18 7.63
N SER A 780 12.87 -8.98 6.75
CA SER A 780 12.22 -10.29 7.01
C SER A 780 10.70 -10.23 7.30
N ALA A 781 10.00 -9.26 6.72
CA ALA A 781 8.54 -9.15 6.74
C ALA A 781 7.80 -10.45 6.37
N ASP A 782 8.31 -11.16 5.36
CA ASP A 782 7.79 -12.43 4.86
C ASP A 782 7.77 -13.53 5.93
N PHE A 783 8.80 -13.63 6.77
CA PHE A 783 8.80 -14.54 7.91
C PHE A 783 7.74 -14.13 8.95
N ALA A 784 7.59 -12.83 9.20
CA ALA A 784 6.74 -12.30 10.27
C ALA A 784 5.27 -12.71 10.11
N PHE A 785 4.74 -12.73 8.88
CA PHE A 785 3.37 -13.18 8.64
C PHE A 785 3.27 -14.63 8.16
N MET A 786 4.19 -15.15 7.34
CA MET A 786 4.02 -16.51 6.76
C MET A 786 4.20 -17.64 7.78
N VAL A 787 5.14 -17.50 8.72
CA VAL A 787 5.36 -18.52 9.76
C VAL A 787 4.09 -18.72 10.60
N PRO A 788 3.52 -17.70 11.26
CA PRO A 788 2.30 -17.87 12.03
C PRO A 788 1.07 -18.19 11.16
N ILE A 789 1.00 -17.73 9.90
CA ILE A 789 -0.09 -18.11 8.99
C ILE A 789 -0.09 -19.61 8.70
N VAL A 790 1.08 -20.22 8.44
CA VAL A 790 1.18 -21.67 8.23
C VAL A 790 0.88 -22.44 9.52
N GLU A 791 1.28 -21.92 10.69
CA GLU A 791 0.90 -22.52 11.98
C GLU A 791 -0.62 -22.55 12.20
N MET A 792 -1.34 -21.54 11.70
CA MET A 792 -2.79 -21.44 11.78
C MET A 792 -3.53 -22.17 10.65
N SER A 793 -2.83 -22.57 9.60
CA SER A 793 -3.40 -23.23 8.42
C SER A 793 -3.87 -24.64 8.75
N HIS A 794 -5.06 -25.00 8.25
CA HIS A 794 -5.61 -26.35 8.34
C HIS A 794 -5.12 -27.24 7.20
N LYS A 795 -4.92 -26.67 6.00
CA LYS A 795 -4.58 -27.45 4.80
C LYS A 795 -3.60 -26.69 3.91
N PRO A 796 -2.34 -26.52 4.35
CA PRO A 796 -1.33 -25.87 3.54
C PRO A 796 -0.94 -26.77 2.35
N ASN A 797 -0.54 -26.15 1.24
CA ASN A 797 -0.20 -26.86 0.01
C ASN A 797 0.99 -26.20 -0.72
N GLN A 798 1.68 -26.95 -1.58
CA GLN A 798 2.80 -26.46 -2.38
C GLN A 798 2.56 -26.70 -3.88
N LEU A 799 2.97 -25.75 -4.72
CA LEU A 799 3.02 -25.92 -6.17
C LEU A 799 4.27 -26.71 -6.59
N GLU A 800 4.15 -27.47 -7.66
CA GLU A 800 5.20 -28.40 -8.09
C GLU A 800 6.14 -27.85 -9.18
N GLN A 801 5.87 -26.65 -9.69
CA GLN A 801 6.63 -26.05 -10.78
C GLN A 801 7.00 -24.61 -10.46
N PHE A 802 8.03 -24.07 -11.11
CA PHE A 802 8.35 -22.66 -11.01
C PHE A 802 7.19 -21.80 -11.50
N THR A 803 6.71 -20.91 -10.63
CA THR A 803 5.61 -19.97 -10.92
C THR A 803 6.02 -18.52 -10.77
N TYR A 804 7.26 -18.27 -10.35
CA TYR A 804 7.70 -16.96 -9.92
C TYR A 804 9.18 -16.77 -10.29
N TYR A 805 9.48 -15.66 -10.96
CA TYR A 805 10.83 -15.22 -11.27
C TYR A 805 11.26 -14.21 -10.22
N TYR A 806 12.20 -14.61 -9.36
CA TYR A 806 12.73 -13.78 -8.29
C TYR A 806 14.01 -13.07 -8.75
N ASP A 807 13.90 -11.77 -9.00
CA ASP A 807 14.92 -10.90 -9.59
C ASP A 807 15.67 -10.13 -8.50
N ARG A 808 16.58 -10.81 -7.79
CA ARG A 808 17.34 -10.17 -6.71
C ARG A 808 18.37 -9.20 -7.26
N ASP A 809 18.34 -7.98 -6.74
CA ASP A 809 19.47 -7.06 -6.83
C ASP A 809 20.53 -7.39 -5.76
N ILE A 810 21.68 -7.90 -6.20
CA ILE A 810 22.76 -8.36 -5.31
C ILE A 810 23.47 -7.16 -4.66
N GLU A 811 23.50 -6.00 -5.30
CA GLU A 811 24.22 -4.82 -4.83
C GLU A 811 23.61 -4.24 -3.54
N ASN A 812 22.32 -4.51 -3.29
CA ASN A 812 21.57 -4.01 -2.12
C ASN A 812 21.74 -4.86 -0.85
N TYR A 813 22.54 -5.95 -0.86
CA TYR A 813 22.67 -6.88 0.26
C TYR A 813 23.99 -6.68 1.02
N THR A 814 24.04 -5.70 1.91
CA THR A 814 25.20 -5.43 2.77
C THR A 814 25.23 -6.35 4.00
N ASP A 815 26.41 -6.50 4.64
CA ASP A 815 26.57 -7.29 5.87
C ASP A 815 25.65 -6.80 7.01
N GLU A 816 25.34 -5.50 7.06
CA GLU A 816 24.43 -4.92 8.03
C GLU A 816 22.99 -5.37 7.81
N VAL A 817 22.50 -5.30 6.56
CA VAL A 817 21.18 -5.81 6.18
C VAL A 817 21.07 -7.31 6.47
N GLN A 818 22.15 -8.07 6.26
CA GLN A 818 22.16 -9.49 6.59
C GLN A 818 22.00 -9.73 8.10
N ARG A 819 22.76 -9.04 8.94
CA ARG A 819 22.65 -9.16 10.41
C ARG A 819 21.27 -8.77 10.90
N GLU A 820 20.71 -7.66 10.41
CA GLU A 820 19.37 -7.23 10.77
C GLU A 820 18.31 -8.27 10.41
N LYS A 821 18.42 -8.89 9.22
CA LYS A 821 17.53 -9.99 8.80
C LYS A 821 17.64 -11.18 9.74
N GLU A 822 18.85 -11.60 10.10
CA GLU A 822 19.09 -12.74 11.00
C GLU A 822 18.53 -12.47 12.41
N ASP A 823 18.72 -11.26 12.95
CA ASP A 823 18.17 -10.83 14.23
C ASP A 823 16.63 -10.83 14.23
N ASN A 824 16.03 -10.30 13.16
CA ASN A 824 14.58 -10.28 13.02
C ASN A 824 14.01 -11.70 12.85
N ILE A 825 14.67 -12.57 12.08
CA ILE A 825 14.28 -13.97 11.95
C ILE A 825 14.35 -14.66 13.31
N ALA A 826 15.46 -14.53 14.05
CA ALA A 826 15.60 -15.10 15.38
C ALA A 826 14.50 -14.60 16.33
N TYR A 827 14.19 -13.30 16.28
CA TYR A 827 13.12 -12.70 17.06
C TYR A 827 11.73 -13.27 16.70
N ILE A 828 11.42 -13.46 15.42
CA ILE A 828 10.17 -14.05 14.94
C ILE A 828 10.04 -15.51 15.38
N LEU A 829 11.09 -16.30 15.17
CA LEU A 829 11.07 -17.75 15.40
C LEU A 829 10.98 -18.10 16.88
N ASN A 830 11.52 -17.26 17.78
CA ASN A 830 11.45 -17.46 19.24
C ASN A 830 10.12 -17.05 19.89
N ARG A 831 9.14 -16.54 19.12
CA ARG A 831 7.82 -16.17 19.64
C ARG A 831 6.93 -17.37 19.93
N PRO A 832 5.86 -17.18 20.74
CA PRO A 832 4.85 -18.22 20.94
C PRO A 832 4.27 -18.73 19.62
N ILE A 833 4.16 -20.04 19.51
CA ILE A 833 3.57 -20.76 18.37
C ILE A 833 2.06 -20.45 18.30
N LYS A 834 1.55 -20.19 17.09
CA LYS A 834 0.11 -20.14 16.82
C LYS A 834 -0.41 -21.54 16.46
N ASN A 835 -1.72 -21.71 16.40
CA ASN A 835 -2.37 -22.95 15.98
C ASN A 835 -3.74 -22.64 15.35
N PRO A 836 -4.41 -23.62 14.71
CA PRO A 836 -5.66 -23.37 14.02
C PRO A 836 -6.80 -22.80 14.91
N ASN A 837 -6.76 -22.97 16.23
CA ASN A 837 -7.75 -22.35 17.14
C ASN A 837 -7.57 -20.84 17.31
N ASN A 838 -6.45 -20.27 16.84
CA ASN A 838 -6.24 -18.83 16.84
C ASN A 838 -6.96 -18.12 15.67
N VAL A 839 -7.47 -18.86 14.69
CA VAL A 839 -8.18 -18.32 13.54
C VAL A 839 -9.55 -17.77 13.95
N HIS A 840 -9.90 -16.59 13.45
CA HIS A 840 -11.24 -16.03 13.54
C HIS A 840 -11.67 -15.38 12.22
N ILE A 841 -12.98 -15.39 12.00
CA ILE A 841 -13.61 -14.79 10.83
C ILE A 841 -14.59 -13.73 11.33
N GLY A 842 -14.42 -12.49 10.89
CA GLY A 842 -15.21 -11.34 11.34
C GLY A 842 -14.76 -10.83 12.72
N ARG A 843 -15.72 -10.39 13.54
CA ARG A 843 -15.43 -9.80 14.86
C ARG A 843 -14.71 -10.79 15.79
N LYS A 844 -13.57 -10.37 16.36
CA LYS A 844 -12.81 -11.13 17.35
C LYS A 844 -13.60 -11.24 18.66
N THR A 845 -13.43 -12.35 19.37
CA THR A 845 -13.92 -12.50 20.74
C THR A 845 -12.88 -11.95 21.69
N PHE A 846 -13.25 -10.95 22.50
CA PHE A 846 -12.37 -10.34 23.48
C PHE A 846 -12.71 -10.86 24.87
N THR A 847 -11.84 -11.70 25.41
CA THR A 847 -11.95 -12.16 26.80
C THR A 847 -11.50 -11.05 27.75
N PRO A 848 -12.30 -10.71 28.78
CA PRO A 848 -11.90 -9.76 29.81
C PRO A 848 -10.57 -10.15 30.46
N ASN A 849 -9.62 -9.23 30.52
CA ASN A 849 -8.33 -9.49 31.16
C ASN A 849 -8.48 -9.35 32.68
N LEU A 850 -8.42 -10.48 33.38
CA LEU A 850 -8.57 -10.56 34.83
C LEU A 850 -7.33 -10.10 35.61
N ASN A 851 -6.22 -9.77 34.94
CA ASN A 851 -5.00 -9.26 35.56
C ASN A 851 -4.86 -7.74 35.40
N LYS A 852 -5.84 -7.05 34.80
CA LYS A 852 -5.85 -5.59 34.67
C LYS A 852 -7.18 -5.04 35.17
N ILE A 853 -7.15 -3.85 35.75
CA ILE A 853 -8.35 -3.23 36.32
C ILE A 853 -8.39 -1.71 36.11
N GLU A 854 -9.59 -1.22 35.77
CA GLU A 854 -9.97 0.18 35.69
C GLU A 854 -10.90 0.53 36.86
N ILE A 855 -10.50 1.48 37.71
CA ILE A 855 -11.25 1.88 38.90
C ILE A 855 -11.85 3.27 38.68
N ASP A 856 -13.16 3.33 38.47
CA ASP A 856 -13.93 4.58 38.41
C ASP A 856 -14.14 5.10 39.84
N ILE A 857 -13.23 5.95 40.33
CA ILE A 857 -13.25 6.44 41.72
C ILE A 857 -14.30 7.51 41.97
N THR A 858 -14.72 8.26 40.96
CA THR A 858 -15.74 9.31 41.07
C THR A 858 -16.45 9.50 39.75
N TYR A 859 -17.71 9.94 39.78
CA TYR A 859 -18.45 10.41 38.60
C TYR A 859 -18.63 11.93 38.56
N ALA A 860 -18.09 12.67 39.55
CA ALA A 860 -18.00 14.12 39.49
C ALA A 860 -17.07 14.56 38.35
N CYS A 861 -17.43 15.60 37.60
CA CYS A 861 -16.64 16.07 36.46
C CYS A 861 -16.75 17.59 36.31
N ASN A 862 -15.64 18.25 35.99
CA ASN A 862 -15.54 19.71 35.77
C ASN A 862 -15.49 20.12 34.28
N LEU A 863 -15.53 19.17 33.35
CA LEU A 863 -15.43 19.44 31.91
C LEU A 863 -16.70 19.06 31.13
N GLY A 864 -17.30 17.89 31.42
CA GLY A 864 -18.55 17.45 30.76
C GLY A 864 -18.42 17.23 29.25
N CYS A 865 -17.55 16.30 28.82
CA CYS A 865 -17.37 15.99 27.39
C CYS A 865 -18.66 15.51 26.70
N GLU A 866 -18.92 15.95 25.46
CA GLU A 866 -20.18 15.68 24.75
C GLU A 866 -20.54 14.18 24.69
N ALA A 867 -19.64 13.32 24.23
CA ALA A 867 -19.83 11.87 24.14
C ALA A 867 -19.14 11.09 25.28
N CYS A 868 -19.30 11.55 26.52
CA CYS A 868 -18.69 10.90 27.68
C CYS A 868 -19.20 9.47 27.88
N ASN A 869 -18.32 8.47 27.78
CA ASN A 869 -18.66 7.06 28.00
C ASN A 869 -18.92 6.68 29.49
N ARG A 870 -18.83 7.65 30.40
CA ARG A 870 -19.28 7.53 31.80
C ARG A 870 -20.61 8.23 32.03
N SER A 871 -21.19 8.87 30.99
CA SER A 871 -22.42 9.67 31.07
C SER A 871 -22.38 10.81 32.10
N CYS A 872 -21.20 11.35 32.44
CA CYS A 872 -21.09 12.39 33.46
C CYS A 872 -21.90 13.68 33.14
N PRO A 873 -21.92 14.21 31.89
CA PRO A 873 -22.75 15.37 31.57
C PRO A 873 -24.23 15.03 31.38
N GLN A 874 -24.56 13.83 30.89
CA GLN A 874 -25.95 13.43 30.64
C GLN A 874 -26.69 12.98 31.92
N ALA A 875 -25.95 12.42 32.87
CA ALA A 875 -26.42 11.94 34.16
C ALA A 875 -25.42 12.38 35.25
N PRO A 876 -25.43 13.66 35.64
CA PRO A 876 -24.48 14.19 36.64
C PRO A 876 -24.76 13.62 38.03
N THR A 877 -23.70 13.36 38.79
CA THR A 877 -23.79 12.86 40.17
C THR A 877 -22.50 13.17 40.94
N THR A 878 -22.57 13.18 42.27
CA THR A 878 -21.41 13.29 43.18
C THR A 878 -20.96 11.94 43.72
N GLU A 879 -21.56 10.85 43.25
CA GLU A 879 -21.18 9.48 43.65
C GLU A 879 -19.69 9.20 43.40
N HIS A 880 -19.07 8.59 44.40
CA HIS A 880 -17.67 8.19 44.41
C HIS A 880 -17.50 6.90 45.22
N LEU A 881 -16.32 6.29 45.09
CA LEU A 881 -15.89 5.18 45.94
C LEU A 881 -15.47 5.74 47.31
N GLU A 882 -15.87 5.07 48.39
CA GLU A 882 -15.34 5.42 49.71
C GLU A 882 -13.96 4.77 49.91
N LEU A 883 -13.12 5.32 50.78
CA LEU A 883 -11.81 4.71 51.07
C LEU A 883 -11.94 3.26 51.59
N SER A 884 -13.05 2.92 52.26
CA SER A 884 -13.36 1.55 52.68
C SER A 884 -13.57 0.59 51.51
N ASP A 885 -14.10 1.06 50.37
CA ASP A 885 -14.28 0.21 49.20
C ASP A 885 -12.93 -0.15 48.56
N ILE A 886 -11.99 0.82 48.55
CA ILE A 886 -10.60 0.59 48.10
C ILE A 886 -9.87 -0.38 49.03
N LYS A 887 -10.04 -0.24 50.35
CA LYS A 887 -9.48 -1.18 51.32
C LYS A 887 -10.00 -2.59 51.11
N ARG A 888 -11.31 -2.75 50.90
CA ARG A 888 -11.91 -4.06 50.57
C ARG A 888 -11.31 -4.66 49.28
N PHE A 889 -11.13 -3.85 48.24
CA PHE A 889 -10.47 -4.29 47.00
C PHE A 889 -9.03 -4.77 47.25
N ILE A 890 -8.28 -4.07 48.10
CA ILE A 890 -6.91 -4.44 48.48
C ILE A 890 -6.90 -5.73 49.29
N GLU A 891 -7.75 -5.83 50.31
CA GLU A 891 -7.89 -7.04 51.16
C GLU A 891 -8.25 -8.26 50.31
N ASP A 892 -9.24 -8.15 49.41
CA ASP A 892 -9.61 -9.20 48.47
C ASP A 892 -8.43 -9.56 47.54
N SER A 893 -7.70 -8.56 47.05
CA SER A 893 -6.54 -8.78 46.17
C SER A 893 -5.42 -9.54 46.90
N ILE A 894 -5.11 -9.18 48.15
CA ILE A 894 -4.11 -9.86 48.99
C ILE A 894 -4.59 -11.27 49.31
N HIS A 895 -5.84 -11.44 49.74
CA HIS A 895 -6.40 -12.73 50.14
C HIS A 895 -6.39 -13.73 48.98
N LEU A 896 -6.70 -13.28 47.77
CA LEU A 896 -6.68 -14.10 46.57
C LEU A 896 -5.26 -14.27 45.97
N GLY A 897 -4.23 -13.69 46.59
CA GLY A 897 -2.86 -13.68 46.06
C GLY A 897 -2.75 -13.02 44.69
N LYS A 898 -3.65 -12.08 44.39
CA LYS A 898 -3.76 -11.46 43.08
C LYS A 898 -2.53 -10.60 42.81
N GLN A 899 -1.94 -10.78 41.63
CA GLN A 899 -0.82 -9.98 41.13
C GLN A 899 -1.30 -9.19 39.91
N TRP A 900 -1.70 -7.93 40.12
CA TRP A 900 -2.21 -7.11 39.03
C TRP A 900 -1.06 -6.75 38.07
N GLU A 901 -1.27 -6.87 36.77
CA GLU A 901 -0.36 -6.33 35.75
C GLU A 901 -0.48 -4.79 35.71
N PHE A 902 -1.71 -4.28 35.81
CA PHE A 902 -2.01 -2.85 35.67
C PHE A 902 -3.25 -2.43 36.46
N ILE A 903 -3.13 -1.34 37.21
CA ILE A 903 -4.22 -0.65 37.90
C ILE A 903 -4.34 0.77 37.32
N ASN A 904 -5.50 1.09 36.75
CA ASN A 904 -5.76 2.40 36.17
C ASN A 904 -6.87 3.11 36.98
N ILE A 905 -6.57 4.28 37.53
CA ILE A 905 -7.49 5.10 38.31
C ILE A 905 -8.11 6.17 37.39
N LEU A 906 -9.44 6.21 37.32
CA LEU A 906 -10.18 7.10 36.43
C LEU A 906 -11.61 7.33 36.93
N GLY A 907 -12.49 7.84 36.06
CA GLY A 907 -13.89 8.16 36.36
C GLY A 907 -14.37 9.37 35.57
N GLY A 908 -15.09 10.27 36.22
CA GLY A 908 -15.40 11.62 35.73
C GLY A 908 -14.14 12.48 35.65
N GLU A 909 -13.79 13.16 36.74
CA GLU A 909 -12.49 13.81 36.94
C GLU A 909 -11.90 13.36 38.29
N PRO A 910 -10.90 12.45 38.30
CA PRO A 910 -10.31 11.91 39.52
C PRO A 910 -9.86 12.97 40.53
N THR A 911 -9.37 14.13 40.08
CA THR A 911 -8.90 15.19 40.99
C THR A 911 -10.01 15.86 41.80
N LEU A 912 -11.29 15.58 41.49
CA LEU A 912 -12.43 16.06 42.28
C LEU A 912 -12.79 15.13 43.44
N HIS A 913 -12.18 13.95 43.54
CA HIS A 913 -12.43 13.06 44.66
C HIS A 913 -11.81 13.62 45.96
N PRO A 914 -12.58 13.74 47.06
CA PRO A 914 -12.09 14.35 48.30
C PRO A 914 -10.91 13.62 48.96
N GLU A 915 -10.69 12.34 48.62
CA GLU A 915 -9.71 11.46 49.24
C GLU A 915 -8.72 10.87 48.22
N LEU A 916 -8.57 11.48 47.04
CA LEU A 916 -7.68 10.97 45.97
C LEU A 916 -6.29 10.60 46.49
N SER A 917 -5.64 11.49 47.25
CA SER A 917 -4.30 11.24 47.80
C SER A 917 -4.27 10.03 48.74
N LYS A 918 -5.33 9.81 49.51
CA LYS A 918 -5.43 8.65 50.41
C LYS A 918 -5.66 7.36 49.63
N ILE A 919 -6.49 7.40 48.58
CA ILE A 919 -6.72 6.24 47.69
C ILE A 919 -5.41 5.81 47.03
N VAL A 920 -4.67 6.75 46.44
CA VAL A 920 -3.36 6.49 45.82
C VAL A 920 -2.37 5.92 46.84
N SER A 921 -2.26 6.57 48.01
CA SER A 921 -1.41 6.07 49.11
C SER A 921 -1.78 4.65 49.53
N CYS A 922 -3.07 4.35 49.68
CA CYS A 922 -3.56 3.05 50.11
C CYS A 922 -3.18 1.96 49.10
N ILE A 923 -3.42 2.19 47.80
CA ILE A 923 -3.08 1.21 46.75
C ILE A 923 -1.56 0.99 46.68
N ILE A 924 -0.76 2.05 46.74
CA ILE A 924 0.70 1.94 46.57
C ILE A 924 1.37 1.33 47.81
N GLU A 925 1.09 1.87 48.99
CA GLU A 925 1.79 1.51 50.23
C GLU A 925 1.26 0.22 50.85
N GLU A 926 -0.05 -0.04 50.77
CA GLU A 926 -0.66 -1.20 51.43
C GLU A 926 -0.74 -2.42 50.50
N TYR A 927 -0.71 -2.25 49.18
CA TYR A 927 -0.81 -3.35 48.21
C TYR A 927 0.39 -3.51 47.28
N ILE A 928 0.70 -2.51 46.44
CA ILE A 928 1.71 -2.65 45.39
C ILE A 928 3.10 -2.93 45.98
N ARG A 929 3.60 -2.06 46.86
CA ARG A 929 4.95 -2.23 47.44
C ARG A 929 5.12 -3.53 48.24
N PRO A 930 4.18 -3.95 49.12
CA PRO A 930 4.41 -5.12 49.94
C PRO A 930 4.06 -6.45 49.24
N TYR A 931 3.07 -6.46 48.33
CA TYR A 931 2.48 -7.69 47.82
C TYR A 931 2.57 -7.85 46.30
N SER A 932 2.64 -6.77 45.52
CA SER A 932 2.68 -6.85 44.04
C SER A 932 3.60 -5.79 43.42
N PRO A 933 4.93 -5.85 43.67
CA PRO A 933 5.85 -4.78 43.30
C PRO A 933 6.05 -4.60 41.79
N GLN A 934 5.59 -5.55 40.98
CA GLN A 934 5.60 -5.45 39.51
C GLN A 934 4.32 -4.81 38.94
N THR A 935 3.28 -4.56 39.75
CA THR A 935 2.06 -3.89 39.30
C THR A 935 2.35 -2.47 38.85
N GLN A 936 1.93 -2.13 37.64
CA GLN A 936 1.96 -0.75 37.14
C GLN A 936 0.69 0.00 37.57
N ILE A 937 0.82 1.28 37.93
CA ILE A 937 -0.30 2.13 38.36
C ILE A 937 -0.34 3.45 37.58
N GLN A 938 -1.54 3.85 37.14
CA GLN A 938 -1.75 5.07 36.35
C GLN A 938 -3.00 5.84 36.81
N ILE A 939 -3.01 7.17 36.63
CA ILE A 939 -4.21 8.03 36.69
C ILE A 939 -4.50 8.62 35.31
N VAL A 940 -5.77 8.55 34.89
CA VAL A 940 -6.32 9.21 33.68
C VAL A 940 -7.21 10.38 34.12
N SER A 941 -6.81 11.61 33.80
CA SER A 941 -7.50 12.86 34.18
C SER A 941 -7.67 13.76 32.96
N ASN A 942 -8.74 14.57 32.94
CA ASN A 942 -8.92 15.55 31.87
C ASN A 942 -7.90 16.70 31.94
N GLY A 943 -7.20 16.89 33.07
CA GLY A 943 -6.14 17.89 33.24
C GLY A 943 -6.54 19.34 32.92
N TYR A 944 -7.84 19.63 32.85
CA TYR A 944 -8.38 20.87 32.30
C TYR A 944 -8.03 22.07 33.18
N THR A 945 -8.14 21.92 34.50
CA THR A 945 -7.85 23.00 35.46
C THR A 945 -6.40 22.98 35.92
N GLU A 946 -5.87 24.16 36.27
CA GLU A 946 -4.53 24.27 36.87
C GLU A 946 -4.43 23.50 38.19
N HIS A 947 -5.49 23.54 39.01
CA HIS A 947 -5.58 22.76 40.23
C HIS A 947 -5.42 21.25 39.96
N SER A 948 -6.11 20.71 38.96
CA SER A 948 -5.98 19.30 38.56
C SER A 948 -4.53 18.97 38.20
N ARG A 949 -3.89 19.80 37.36
CA ARG A 949 -2.49 19.58 36.93
C ARG A 949 -1.50 19.63 38.10
N ALA A 950 -1.67 20.60 39.00
CA ALA A 950 -0.82 20.76 40.17
C ALA A 950 -0.96 19.58 41.17
N LEU A 951 -2.19 19.11 41.41
CA LEU A 951 -2.43 17.95 42.27
C LEU A 951 -1.83 16.67 41.70
N LEU A 952 -2.00 16.42 40.40
CA LEU A 952 -1.42 15.26 39.73
C LEU A 952 0.11 15.29 39.77
N GLN A 953 0.73 16.46 39.55
CA GLN A 953 2.18 16.62 39.68
C GLN A 953 2.65 16.30 41.09
N LYS A 954 1.98 16.88 42.11
CA LYS A 954 2.30 16.61 43.51
C LYS A 954 2.21 15.11 43.86
N LEU A 955 1.20 14.40 43.36
CA LEU A 955 1.07 12.95 43.59
C LEU A 955 2.21 12.17 42.93
N GLN A 956 2.59 12.54 41.70
CA GLN A 956 3.69 11.92 40.98
C GLN A 956 5.06 12.20 41.64
N ASP A 957 5.24 13.38 42.24
CA ASP A 957 6.46 13.72 42.98
C ASP A 957 6.59 12.88 44.27
N ILE A 958 5.47 12.56 44.93
CA ILE A 958 5.43 11.71 46.13
C ILE A 958 5.59 10.22 45.77
N TYR A 959 4.97 9.80 44.68
CA TYR A 959 4.97 8.41 44.20
C TYR A 959 5.52 8.35 42.78
N PRO A 960 6.85 8.24 42.60
CA PRO A 960 7.47 8.18 41.28
C PRO A 960 6.98 7.01 40.40
N GLU A 961 6.49 5.93 41.02
CA GLU A 961 5.87 4.80 40.35
C GLU A 961 4.45 5.09 39.80
N LEU A 962 3.83 6.20 40.16
CA LEU A 962 2.52 6.64 39.68
C LEU A 962 2.63 7.36 38.33
N TRP A 963 1.99 6.79 37.32
CA TRP A 963 1.99 7.35 35.98
C TRP A 963 0.80 8.28 35.78
N ILE A 964 1.03 9.48 35.24
CA ILE A 964 -0.03 10.40 34.85
C ILE A 964 -0.20 10.33 33.33
N ASP A 965 -1.38 9.94 32.85
CA ASP A 965 -1.67 9.92 31.41
C ASP A 965 -1.95 11.32 30.89
N ARG A 966 -0.88 12.07 30.61
CA ARG A 966 -0.96 13.43 30.04
C ARG A 966 -1.57 13.44 28.64
N SER A 967 -1.58 12.31 27.93
CA SER A 967 -2.23 12.20 26.61
C SER A 967 -3.76 12.30 26.68
N SER A 968 -4.33 12.16 27.88
CA SER A 968 -5.77 12.27 28.15
C SER A 968 -6.23 13.69 28.50
N PHE A 969 -5.28 14.63 28.61
CA PHE A 969 -5.58 16.02 28.93
C PHE A 969 -6.37 16.68 27.80
N LYS A 970 -7.30 17.56 28.17
CA LYS A 970 -8.25 18.19 27.26
C LYS A 970 -8.21 19.69 27.44
N THR A 971 -8.34 20.40 26.33
CA THR A 971 -8.45 21.86 26.29
C THR A 971 -9.89 22.33 26.06
N THR A 972 -10.78 21.43 25.65
CA THR A 972 -12.20 21.68 25.39
C THR A 972 -13.04 20.43 25.68
N ASN A 973 -14.35 20.61 25.90
CA ASN A 973 -15.30 19.52 26.12
C ASN A 973 -15.68 18.79 24.81
N LYS A 974 -15.45 19.41 23.64
CA LYS A 974 -15.61 18.78 22.33
C LYS A 974 -14.34 18.03 21.95
N VAL A 975 -14.31 16.74 22.24
CA VAL A 975 -13.19 15.87 21.85
C VAL A 975 -13.50 15.20 20.52
N GLU A 976 -12.85 15.67 19.45
CA GLU A 976 -13.20 15.31 18.07
C GLU A 976 -13.08 13.83 17.75
N TYR A 977 -12.18 13.07 18.38
CA TYR A 977 -11.97 11.64 18.10
C TYR A 977 -12.75 10.71 19.06
N PHE A 978 -13.74 11.22 19.79
CA PHE A 978 -14.57 10.37 20.63
C PHE A 978 -15.55 9.55 19.80
N SER A 979 -15.66 8.27 20.14
CA SER A 979 -16.70 7.41 19.58
C SER A 979 -18.08 7.89 20.06
N PRO A 980 -19.13 7.81 19.23
CA PRO A 980 -20.48 8.23 19.59
C PRO A 980 -21.09 7.23 20.59
N PHE A 981 -20.68 7.31 21.85
CA PHE A 981 -21.04 6.35 22.91
C PHE A 981 -22.55 6.13 23.04
N ASN A 982 -23.35 7.20 22.87
CA ASN A 982 -24.80 7.17 22.99
C ASN A 982 -25.55 6.70 21.73
N ASP A 983 -24.84 6.21 20.70
CA ASP A 983 -25.44 5.54 19.54
C ASP A 983 -25.52 4.02 19.80
N ALA A 984 -26.59 3.58 20.48
CA ALA A 984 -26.72 2.19 20.93
C ALA A 984 -26.89 1.23 19.73
N PRO A 985 -26.08 0.16 19.63
CA PRO A 985 -26.21 -0.85 18.58
C PRO A 985 -27.59 -1.51 18.51
N ILE A 986 -28.30 -1.67 19.62
CA ILE A 986 -29.64 -2.28 19.63
C ILE A 986 -30.68 -1.50 18.82
N ASP A 987 -30.47 -0.19 18.65
CA ASP A 987 -31.35 0.68 17.87
C ASP A 987 -31.00 0.68 16.36
N ASP A 988 -29.96 -0.07 15.96
CA ASP A 988 -29.48 -0.16 14.58
C ASP A 988 -29.83 -1.54 13.96
N PRO A 989 -30.61 -1.59 12.87
CA PRO A 989 -30.95 -2.84 12.20
C PRO A 989 -29.75 -3.71 11.80
N GLN A 990 -28.58 -3.11 11.52
CA GLN A 990 -27.37 -3.86 11.15
C GLN A 990 -26.82 -4.71 12.29
N PHE A 991 -27.11 -4.34 13.55
CA PHE A 991 -26.55 -4.98 14.73
C PHE A 991 -27.53 -5.89 15.46
N ILE A 992 -28.75 -6.08 14.96
CA ILE A 992 -29.81 -6.83 15.64
C ILE A 992 -29.45 -8.32 15.91
N LYS A 993 -28.58 -8.90 15.07
CA LYS A 993 -28.06 -10.27 15.20
C LYS A 993 -26.60 -10.32 15.68
N ALA A 994 -26.04 -9.20 16.13
CA ALA A 994 -24.66 -9.15 16.58
C ALA A 994 -24.48 -9.97 17.87
N ASP A 995 -23.37 -10.72 17.94
CA ASP A 995 -22.97 -11.41 19.16
C ASP A 995 -22.27 -10.43 20.11
N TYR A 996 -23.07 -9.79 20.96
CA TYR A 996 -22.59 -8.81 21.94
C TYR A 996 -21.66 -9.41 23.00
N SER A 997 -21.68 -10.74 23.19
CA SER A 997 -20.81 -11.44 24.12
C SER A 997 -19.33 -11.34 23.75
N LYS A 998 -19.03 -11.01 22.48
CA LYS A 998 -17.67 -10.84 21.96
C LYS A 998 -16.95 -9.59 22.48
N GLY A 999 -17.67 -8.60 23.02
CA GLY A 999 -17.05 -7.37 23.54
C GLY A 999 -16.25 -6.58 22.50
N CYS A 1000 -15.25 -5.82 22.96
CA CYS A 1000 -14.29 -5.09 22.13
C CYS A 1000 -12.94 -5.00 22.88
N TRP A 1001 -11.89 -4.53 22.21
CA TRP A 1001 -10.53 -4.43 22.76
C TRP A 1001 -10.42 -3.84 24.18
N VAL A 1002 -11.34 -2.98 24.60
CA VAL A 1002 -11.37 -2.38 25.95
C VAL A 1002 -11.31 -3.44 27.05
N THR A 1003 -12.06 -4.54 26.92
CA THR A 1003 -12.14 -5.57 27.98
C THR A 1003 -10.84 -6.35 28.15
N SER A 1004 -10.10 -6.58 27.06
CA SER A 1004 -8.82 -7.31 27.08
C SER A 1004 -7.61 -6.41 27.33
N PHE A 1005 -7.66 -5.16 26.84
CA PHE A 1005 -6.54 -4.22 26.93
C PHE A 1005 -6.55 -3.44 28.25
N CYS A 1006 -7.70 -2.84 28.60
CA CYS A 1006 -7.87 -2.08 29.83
C CYS A 1006 -8.18 -2.99 31.04
N GLY A 1007 -8.84 -4.12 30.80
CA GLY A 1007 -9.21 -5.08 31.84
C GLY A 1007 -10.62 -4.90 32.38
N ILE A 1008 -10.88 -5.51 33.54
CA ILE A 1008 -12.18 -5.43 34.23
C ILE A 1008 -12.38 -4.05 34.85
N GLY A 1009 -13.64 -3.64 35.06
CA GLY A 1009 -13.99 -2.38 35.71
C GLY A 1009 -14.38 -2.56 37.17
N LEU A 1010 -14.08 -1.58 38.02
CA LEU A 1010 -14.57 -1.45 39.39
C LEU A 1010 -15.17 -0.06 39.60
N ASN A 1011 -16.36 0.01 40.18
CA ASN A 1011 -16.94 1.26 40.70
C ASN A 1011 -17.65 0.99 42.04
N ARG A 1012 -18.34 1.99 42.59
CA ARG A 1012 -19.04 1.89 43.90
C ARG A 1012 -20.06 0.74 44.02
N TYR A 1013 -20.49 0.14 42.92
CA TYR A 1013 -21.47 -0.95 42.93
C TYR A 1013 -20.82 -2.34 42.81
N GLY A 1014 -19.56 -2.45 42.36
CA GLY A 1014 -18.84 -3.71 42.22
C GLY A 1014 -18.05 -3.83 40.90
N TYR A 1015 -17.81 -5.06 40.48
CA TYR A 1015 -16.96 -5.42 39.34
C TYR A 1015 -17.74 -5.66 38.04
N TYR A 1016 -17.12 -5.31 36.92
CA TYR A 1016 -17.69 -5.40 35.57
C TYR A 1016 -16.68 -5.91 34.53
N ALA A 1017 -17.18 -6.45 33.41
CA ALA A 1017 -16.37 -6.90 32.28
C ALA A 1017 -15.49 -5.78 31.66
N CYS A 1018 -15.90 -4.52 31.79
CA CYS A 1018 -15.06 -3.35 31.59
C CYS A 1018 -15.66 -2.13 32.32
N SER A 1019 -14.88 -1.06 32.50
CA SER A 1019 -15.35 0.17 33.15
C SER A 1019 -16.57 0.82 32.47
N VAL A 1020 -16.67 0.71 31.14
CA VAL A 1020 -17.81 1.25 30.38
C VAL A 1020 -19.10 0.52 30.73
N CYS A 1021 -19.06 -0.78 31.03
CA CYS A 1021 -20.22 -1.52 31.52
C CYS A 1021 -20.71 -0.93 32.85
N GLY A 1022 -19.80 -0.64 33.78
CA GLY A 1022 -20.13 0.03 35.05
C GLY A 1022 -20.70 1.44 34.85
N GLY A 1023 -20.15 2.18 33.89
CA GLY A 1023 -20.65 3.50 33.47
C GLY A 1023 -22.06 3.47 32.84
N ILE A 1024 -22.47 2.35 32.24
CA ILE A 1024 -23.85 2.13 31.76
C ILE A 1024 -24.74 1.70 32.93
N ASP A 1025 -24.31 0.71 33.72
CA ASP A 1025 -25.10 0.13 34.81
C ASP A 1025 -25.52 1.19 35.83
N ARG A 1026 -24.64 2.16 36.13
CA ARG A 1026 -24.96 3.27 37.06
C ARG A 1026 -26.24 4.02 36.68
N VAL A 1027 -26.54 4.16 35.38
CA VAL A 1027 -27.68 4.94 34.88
C VAL A 1027 -28.98 4.12 34.80
N LEU A 1028 -28.90 2.78 34.69
CA LEU A 1028 -30.05 1.91 34.46
C LEU A 1028 -30.96 1.65 35.68
N GLY A 1029 -30.44 1.78 36.90
CA GLY A 1029 -31.22 1.95 38.15
C GLY A 1029 -31.98 0.74 38.72
N ASP A 1030 -32.56 -0.15 37.92
CA ASP A 1030 -33.65 -1.02 38.43
C ASP A 1030 -33.22 -2.46 38.80
N LYS A 1031 -32.13 -2.98 38.23
CA LYS A 1031 -31.43 -4.22 38.65
C LYS A 1031 -29.95 -4.11 38.28
N ARG A 1032 -29.07 -3.93 39.27
CA ARG A 1032 -27.61 -3.87 39.05
C ARG A 1032 -27.10 -5.21 38.55
N CYS A 1033 -26.17 -5.19 37.61
CA CYS A 1033 -25.46 -6.38 37.15
C CYS A 1033 -24.05 -6.49 37.74
N ALA A 1034 -23.67 -5.60 38.66
CA ALA A 1034 -22.38 -5.60 39.33
C ALA A 1034 -22.10 -6.93 40.05
N ILE A 1035 -20.86 -7.41 39.97
CA ILE A 1035 -20.38 -8.53 40.78
C ILE A 1035 -19.82 -7.94 42.07
N GLU A 1036 -20.34 -8.33 43.24
CA GLU A 1036 -20.02 -7.64 44.50
C GLU A 1036 -18.58 -7.89 44.99
N LYS A 1037 -18.09 -9.13 44.85
CA LYS A 1037 -16.78 -9.55 45.37
C LYS A 1037 -15.83 -9.96 44.26
N LEU A 1038 -14.54 -9.72 44.46
CA LEU A 1038 -13.51 -10.11 43.50
C LEU A 1038 -13.46 -11.64 43.33
N SER A 1039 -13.69 -12.40 44.40
CA SER A 1039 -13.75 -13.87 44.42
C SER A 1039 -14.85 -14.45 43.54
N ASP A 1040 -15.90 -13.67 43.26
CA ASP A 1040 -17.11 -14.14 42.61
C ASP A 1040 -17.07 -13.92 41.09
N ILE A 1041 -15.97 -13.34 40.58
CA ILE A 1041 -15.78 -13.09 39.15
C ILE A 1041 -15.54 -14.42 38.43
N THR A 1042 -16.38 -14.68 37.43
CA THR A 1042 -16.23 -15.82 36.52
C THR A 1042 -16.39 -15.36 35.08
N GLU A 1043 -15.76 -16.07 34.14
CA GLU A 1043 -15.91 -15.77 32.70
C GLU A 1043 -17.37 -15.73 32.26
N GLU A 1044 -18.20 -16.63 32.79
CA GLU A 1044 -19.64 -16.68 32.49
C GLU A 1044 -20.38 -15.40 32.92
N LYS A 1045 -20.10 -14.89 34.13
CA LYS A 1045 -20.73 -13.65 34.63
C LYS A 1045 -20.29 -12.44 33.81
N LEU A 1046 -19.01 -12.35 33.47
CA LEU A 1046 -18.49 -11.25 32.65
C LEU A 1046 -19.06 -11.31 31.22
N LYS A 1047 -19.17 -12.51 30.64
CA LYS A 1047 -19.81 -12.70 29.33
C LYS A 1047 -21.27 -12.24 29.34
N LYS A 1048 -22.04 -12.58 30.37
CA LYS A 1048 -23.43 -12.10 30.56
C LYS A 1048 -23.52 -10.57 30.66
N GLN A 1049 -22.57 -9.93 31.35
CA GLN A 1049 -22.50 -8.47 31.37
C GLN A 1049 -22.22 -7.90 29.97
N LEU A 1050 -21.28 -8.47 29.20
CA LEU A 1050 -21.02 -8.03 27.82
C LEU A 1050 -22.27 -8.16 26.94
N GLU A 1051 -22.97 -9.30 26.99
CA GLU A 1051 -24.24 -9.51 26.28
C GLU A 1051 -25.28 -8.42 26.61
N TYR A 1052 -25.36 -8.04 27.89
CA TYR A 1052 -26.34 -7.07 28.37
C TYR A 1052 -25.97 -5.62 28.03
N PHE A 1053 -24.70 -5.23 28.16
CA PHE A 1053 -24.25 -3.83 28.05
C PHE A 1053 -23.70 -3.46 26.67
N CYS A 1054 -23.05 -4.37 25.93
CA CYS A 1054 -22.46 -4.03 24.64
C CYS A 1054 -23.50 -3.60 23.59
N ARG A 1055 -24.74 -4.09 23.70
CA ARG A 1055 -25.87 -3.65 22.86
C ARG A 1055 -26.31 -2.20 23.10
N LEU A 1056 -25.91 -1.60 24.22
CA LEU A 1056 -26.13 -0.19 24.55
C LEU A 1056 -24.89 0.68 24.29
N CYS A 1057 -23.74 0.07 23.99
CA CYS A 1057 -22.47 0.79 23.93
C CYS A 1057 -22.11 1.14 22.48
N GLY A 1058 -22.14 2.43 22.12
CA GLY A 1058 -21.76 2.88 20.78
C GLY A 1058 -20.35 2.50 20.37
N ASN A 1059 -19.43 2.26 21.32
CA ASN A 1059 -18.10 1.72 21.02
C ASN A 1059 -18.18 0.34 20.33
N PHE A 1060 -19.13 -0.52 20.70
CA PHE A 1060 -19.25 -1.84 20.09
C PHE A 1060 -19.46 -1.74 18.57
N LYS A 1061 -20.36 -0.82 18.17
CA LYS A 1061 -20.67 -0.47 16.79
C LYS A 1061 -19.52 0.27 16.11
N ASP A 1062 -18.95 1.28 16.78
CA ASP A 1062 -17.86 2.08 16.22
C ASP A 1062 -16.61 1.24 15.93
N TYR A 1063 -16.28 0.24 16.75
CA TYR A 1063 -15.14 -0.64 16.52
C TYR A 1063 -15.42 -1.81 15.54
N ASP A 1064 -16.63 -1.96 15.01
CA ASP A 1064 -17.02 -3.13 14.21
C ASP A 1064 -16.27 -3.22 12.87
N HIS A 1065 -16.02 -2.08 12.23
CA HIS A 1065 -15.27 -2.02 10.98
C HIS A 1065 -13.79 -2.45 11.12
N ASN A 1066 -13.28 -2.49 12.36
CA ASN A 1066 -11.96 -3.05 12.70
C ASN A 1066 -12.09 -4.34 13.54
N GLN A 1067 -13.15 -5.13 13.32
CA GLN A 1067 -13.36 -6.43 13.97
C GLN A 1067 -13.37 -6.38 15.51
N GLY A 1068 -13.68 -5.22 16.09
CA GLY A 1068 -13.65 -4.94 17.53
C GLY A 1068 -12.28 -4.55 18.10
N LEU A 1069 -11.23 -4.50 17.27
CA LEU A 1069 -9.88 -4.07 17.65
C LEU A 1069 -9.82 -2.55 17.91
N PHE A 1070 -8.75 -2.14 18.60
CA PHE A 1070 -8.45 -0.74 18.84
C PHE A 1070 -8.29 0.04 17.53
N ILE A 1071 -8.89 1.22 17.45
CA ILE A 1071 -8.68 2.18 16.36
C ILE A 1071 -7.88 3.37 16.92
N PRO A 1072 -6.67 3.64 16.39
CA PRO A 1072 -5.86 4.80 16.77
C PRO A 1072 -6.60 6.13 16.60
N ARG A 1073 -6.26 7.13 17.41
CA ARG A 1073 -6.94 8.46 17.38
C ARG A 1073 -6.95 9.06 15.98
N ALA A 1074 -5.83 9.02 15.26
CA ALA A 1074 -5.69 9.53 13.90
C ALA A 1074 -6.61 8.84 12.87
N GLU A 1075 -7.01 7.60 13.13
CA GLU A 1075 -7.87 6.80 12.24
C GLU A 1075 -9.37 6.98 12.52
N LYS A 1076 -9.74 7.57 13.65
CA LYS A 1076 -11.14 7.71 14.05
C LYS A 1076 -11.89 8.76 13.24
N ALA A 1077 -13.19 8.51 13.06
CA ALA A 1077 -14.11 9.50 12.54
C ALA A 1077 -14.25 10.69 13.50
N PRO A 1078 -14.47 11.92 13.00
CA PRO A 1078 -14.72 13.07 13.83
C PRO A 1078 -16.12 13.00 14.44
N LEU A 1079 -16.24 13.35 15.72
CA LEU A 1079 -17.48 13.51 16.44
C LEU A 1079 -18.12 14.85 16.03
N ASN A 1080 -18.87 14.82 14.93
CA ASN A 1080 -19.55 16.01 14.42
C ASN A 1080 -20.86 16.30 15.15
N HIS A 1081 -21.60 15.25 15.48
CA HIS A 1081 -22.84 15.32 16.24
C HIS A 1081 -22.87 14.22 17.29
N ASN A 1082 -23.15 14.59 18.54
CA ASN A 1082 -23.40 13.62 19.60
C ASN A 1082 -24.78 12.99 19.40
N LYS A 1083 -24.83 11.85 18.71
CA LYS A 1083 -26.06 11.11 18.47
C LYS A 1083 -26.52 10.42 19.76
N ILE A 1084 -27.70 10.79 20.24
CA ILE A 1084 -28.39 10.07 21.33
C ILE A 1084 -29.51 9.22 20.70
N SER A 1085 -29.30 7.91 20.70
CA SER A 1085 -30.24 6.92 20.17
C SER A 1085 -31.52 6.78 21.03
N PRO A 1086 -32.63 6.24 20.49
CA PRO A 1086 -33.89 6.07 21.22
C PRO A 1086 -33.76 5.36 22.57
N SER A 1087 -32.96 4.28 22.64
CA SER A 1087 -32.71 3.56 23.88
C SER A 1087 -32.03 4.45 24.92
N TRP A 1088 -31.00 5.20 24.52
CA TRP A 1088 -30.31 6.14 25.42
C TRP A 1088 -31.18 7.31 25.87
N LYS A 1089 -32.04 7.85 24.98
CA LYS A 1089 -33.01 8.89 25.36
C LYS A 1089 -33.90 8.40 26.50
N LYS A 1090 -34.48 7.21 26.34
CA LYS A 1090 -35.30 6.58 27.38
C LYS A 1090 -34.52 6.37 28.68
N ILE A 1091 -33.30 5.82 28.61
CA ILE A 1091 -32.46 5.58 29.79
C ILE A 1091 -32.20 6.88 30.57
N TYR A 1092 -31.89 7.98 29.88
CA TYR A 1092 -31.66 9.26 30.53
C TYR A 1092 -32.94 9.91 31.07
N ASP A 1093 -34.07 9.74 30.40
CA ASP A 1093 -35.36 10.22 30.89
C ASP A 1093 -35.79 9.48 32.16
N ASP A 1094 -35.66 8.14 32.18
CA ASP A 1094 -35.94 7.30 33.34
C ASP A 1094 -35.01 7.66 34.52
N TYR A 1095 -33.71 7.90 34.24
CA TYR A 1095 -32.76 8.35 35.25
C TYR A 1095 -33.16 9.69 35.86
N LYS A 1096 -33.55 10.68 35.03
CA LYS A 1096 -34.02 11.99 35.51
C LYS A 1096 -35.31 11.88 36.33
N GLN A 1097 -36.21 10.96 35.98
CA GLN A 1097 -37.43 10.73 36.76
C GLN A 1097 -37.10 10.17 38.15
N ARG A 1098 -36.20 9.19 38.25
CA ARG A 1098 -35.74 8.64 39.54
C ARG A 1098 -35.07 9.70 40.42
N GLN A 1099 -34.24 10.57 39.83
CA GLN A 1099 -33.58 11.67 40.55
C GLN A 1099 -34.53 12.78 41.02
N LYS A 1100 -35.75 12.87 40.48
CA LYS A 1100 -36.79 13.79 40.99
C LYS A 1100 -37.64 13.17 42.10
N GLN A 1101 -37.63 11.84 42.20
CA GLN A 1101 -38.40 11.09 43.19
C GLN A 1101 -37.61 10.81 44.46
N ASN A 1102 -36.28 10.80 44.36
CA ASN A 1102 -35.32 10.79 45.48
C ASN A 1102 -34.89 12.22 45.81
#